data_AF-A0A939TA98-F1
#
_entry.id   AF-A0A939TA98-F1
#
_cell.length_a   1.000
_cell.length_b   1.000
_cell.length_c   1.000
_cell.angle_alpha   90.00
_cell.angle_beta   90.00
_cell.angle_gamma   90.00
#
_symmetry.space_group_name_H-M   'P 1'
#
loop_
_entity.id
_entity.type
_entity.pdbx_description
1 polymer ?
#
loop_
_entity_poly.entity_id
_entity_poly.type
_entity_poly.pdbx_seq_one_letter_code
_entity_poly.pdbx_strand_id
1 'polypeptide(L)'
;MRHSLLVRLVASSVLIAVCSIVATAWLAARSTSGEIRHQQGQTLARDARINDALLGYAASHPRWDGVQATVRELARQSDQRVALATEGGVRIADSATGGPPLPARPSAVVDPLAVDVSLVQGAATDRIDARAAGPFRLPEPDRARLLKQVDAQAACLRRENQRATVVVGPGGRPYLRREGIPVTPAPGTDRARSPARAPSGHGPAPTRTALIGLLGRTRPSGDEAIRLAGGTEARFALAATTVKSAPQIKPMEKPQPVTTPGKPTGAPGEKPENPPPVAPKSTVPPRPSTPGSPPCSPDAPGPTTTEKHALNQLAALVRQCQRSRVEVWLDETGTPAAPASAAECLATARRTQLKPYLAPAALLYIGSPEDRTPTIDPYGIAGVTAVILALATGVSVLVATRLMRPVRAVTAAARRMRAGDGSARVRVRAKGEVGELGAAFNEMSEHLDRMEQQRKAMVSDVSHELRTPLSNIRGWLEATQDGVAELDPVLTASLIEEATLLQHIVDDLQQLALADAGKLRLHPEPVDVADLLEQIATAYRAAAAGLALTIEAPDRPHVDADPVRLRQAIGNLLANALRYTPAGGQVSLRAYAAGDDVLIEVVDTGPGIASEHLPYVFDRFWRAERSRSRQTGGSGLGLAIVRQLAEAHGGSATVRSEPGQGATFVLRLPRRTNIA
;
A
#
# COMPACT_ATOMS: atom_id res chain seq x y z
N MET A 1 -8.87 10.13 -29.22
CA MET A 1 -7.62 9.85 -28.46
C MET A 1 -7.77 8.52 -27.72
N ARG A 2 -7.27 7.41 -28.28
CA ARG A 2 -7.32 6.09 -27.61
C ARG A 2 -6.11 5.96 -26.67
N HIS A 3 -6.30 6.19 -25.37
CA HIS A 3 -5.25 5.94 -24.38
C HIS A 3 -4.99 4.43 -24.29
N SER A 4 -3.90 4.00 -24.95
CA SER A 4 -3.36 2.64 -24.90
C SER A 4 -3.18 2.20 -23.44
N LEU A 5 -3.54 0.95 -23.09
CA LEU A 5 -3.26 0.30 -21.80
C LEU A 5 -1.84 0.58 -21.27
N LEU A 6 -0.87 0.68 -22.19
CA LEU A 6 0.52 1.05 -21.91
C LEU A 6 0.63 2.40 -21.16
N VAL A 7 -0.12 3.42 -21.58
CA VAL A 7 -0.13 4.74 -20.93
C VAL A 7 -0.70 4.63 -19.53
N ARG A 8 -1.74 3.82 -19.32
CA ARG A 8 -2.37 3.63 -18.00
C ARG A 8 -1.45 2.89 -17.03
N LEU A 9 -0.78 1.82 -17.49
CA LEU A 9 0.17 1.04 -16.68
C LEU A 9 1.42 1.84 -16.31
N VAL A 10 1.97 2.62 -17.25
CA VAL A 10 3.10 3.49 -16.96
C VAL A 10 2.68 4.61 -16.01
N ALA A 11 1.52 5.24 -16.23
CA ALA A 11 1.00 6.28 -15.33
C ALA A 11 0.73 5.75 -13.92
N SER A 12 0.17 4.55 -13.78
CA SER A 12 -0.07 3.95 -12.46
C SER A 12 1.24 3.59 -11.75
N SER A 13 2.23 3.04 -12.47
CA SER A 13 3.55 2.75 -11.92
C SER A 13 4.26 4.01 -11.42
N VAL A 14 4.26 5.06 -12.24
CA VAL A 14 4.83 6.38 -11.88
C VAL A 14 4.11 6.97 -10.67
N LEU A 15 2.78 6.89 -10.64
CA LEU A 15 2.00 7.39 -9.49
C LEU A 15 2.36 6.67 -8.19
N ILE A 16 2.48 5.33 -8.23
CA ILE A 16 2.87 4.53 -7.06
C ILE A 16 4.28 4.91 -6.60
N ALA A 17 5.23 5.06 -7.53
CA ALA A 17 6.59 5.48 -7.21
C ALA A 17 6.62 6.87 -6.53
N VAL A 18 5.88 7.84 -7.08
CA VAL A 18 5.77 9.19 -6.50
C VAL A 18 5.16 9.14 -5.11
N CYS A 19 4.05 8.42 -4.92
CA CYS A 19 3.41 8.28 -3.60
C CYS A 19 4.36 7.65 -2.57
N SER A 20 5.12 6.62 -2.95
CA SER A 20 6.08 5.96 -2.05
C SER A 20 7.23 6.89 -1.65
N ILE A 21 7.78 7.65 -2.61
CA ILE A 21 8.84 8.64 -2.33
C ILE A 21 8.34 9.73 -1.39
N VAL A 22 7.15 10.28 -1.65
CA VAL A 22 6.54 11.31 -0.79
C VAL A 22 6.27 10.79 0.62
N ALA A 23 5.73 9.57 0.75
CA ALA A 23 5.49 8.94 2.05
C ALA A 23 6.80 8.74 2.83
N THR A 24 7.85 8.25 2.15
CA THR A 24 9.17 8.03 2.76
C THR A 24 9.81 9.34 3.22
N ALA A 25 9.75 10.39 2.39
CA ALA A 25 10.25 11.71 2.75
C ALA A 25 9.48 12.31 3.95
N TRP A 26 8.16 12.13 3.98
CA TRP A 26 7.32 12.60 5.08
C TRP A 26 7.61 11.87 6.40
N LEU A 27 7.78 10.53 6.35
CA LEU A 27 8.18 9.71 7.49
C LEU A 27 9.54 10.12 8.03
N ALA A 28 10.53 10.33 7.16
CA ALA A 28 11.85 10.80 7.54
C ALA A 28 11.78 12.15 8.27
N ALA A 29 11.09 13.14 7.70
CA ALA A 29 10.91 14.47 8.30
C ALA A 29 10.19 14.43 9.66
N ARG A 30 9.22 13.51 9.81
CA ARG A 30 8.47 13.34 11.06
C ARG A 30 9.29 12.65 12.15
N SER A 31 10.15 11.69 11.79
CA SER A 31 11.04 11.01 12.74
C SER A 31 12.07 11.96 13.36
N THR A 32 12.70 12.80 12.55
CA THR A 32 13.66 13.82 13.03
C THR A 32 12.99 14.82 13.99
N SER A 33 11.71 15.11 13.78
CA SER A 33 10.94 16.03 14.65
C SER A 33 10.57 15.42 16.02
N GLY A 34 10.65 14.09 16.18
CA GLY A 34 10.36 13.38 17.44
C GLY A 34 11.51 13.47 18.43
N GLU A 35 12.73 13.20 17.98
CA GLU A 35 13.96 13.27 18.78
C GLU A 35 14.22 14.70 19.33
N ILE A 36 13.92 15.74 18.53
CA ILE A 36 14.18 17.14 18.90
C ILE A 36 13.36 17.58 20.12
N ARG A 37 12.11 17.10 20.28
CA ARG A 37 11.28 17.46 21.45
C ARG A 37 11.80 16.88 22.76
N HIS A 38 12.40 15.70 22.70
CA HIS A 38 12.96 15.05 23.89
C HIS A 38 14.27 15.71 24.34
N GLN A 39 15.09 16.16 23.40
CA GLN A 39 16.30 16.93 23.70
C GLN A 39 15.99 18.35 24.19
N GLN A 40 14.99 19.04 23.63
CA GLN A 40 14.59 20.38 24.07
C GLN A 40 14.15 20.44 25.54
N GLY A 41 13.47 19.42 26.05
CA GLY A 41 13.04 19.36 27.46
C GLY A 41 14.21 19.29 28.45
N GLN A 42 15.31 18.62 28.09
CA GLN A 42 16.50 18.53 28.95
C GLN A 42 17.36 19.79 28.91
N THR A 43 17.46 20.46 27.76
CA THR A 43 18.18 21.74 27.61
C THR A 43 17.48 22.84 28.40
N LEU A 44 16.15 22.96 28.31
CA LEU A 44 15.38 23.95 29.07
C LEU A 44 15.54 23.79 30.60
N ALA A 45 15.56 22.55 31.10
CA ALA A 45 15.76 22.28 32.52
C ALA A 45 17.18 22.61 33.01
N ARG A 46 18.20 22.54 32.14
CA ARG A 46 19.58 22.94 32.45
C ARG A 46 19.74 24.45 32.44
N ASP A 47 19.20 25.12 31.41
CA ASP A 47 19.24 26.57 31.27
C ASP A 47 18.54 27.26 32.45
N ALA A 48 17.42 26.70 32.94
CA ALA A 48 16.72 27.20 34.12
C ALA A 48 17.59 27.16 35.39
N ARG A 49 18.43 26.12 35.57
CA ARG A 49 19.35 26.03 36.72
C ARG A 49 20.47 27.06 36.65
N ILE A 50 21.03 27.29 35.46
CA ILE A 50 22.05 28.33 35.24
C ILE A 50 21.46 29.70 35.57
N ASN A 51 20.26 29.99 35.07
CA ASN A 51 19.57 31.24 35.33
C ASN A 51 19.27 31.44 36.84
N ASP A 52 18.75 30.41 37.53
CA ASP A 52 18.45 30.49 38.96
C ASP A 52 19.69 30.73 39.83
N ALA A 53 20.82 30.07 39.52
CA ALA A 53 22.07 30.26 40.24
C ALA A 53 22.62 31.70 40.08
N LEU A 54 22.52 32.26 38.87
CA LEU A 54 22.97 33.63 38.58
C LEU A 54 22.01 34.67 39.18
N LEU A 55 20.70 34.43 39.19
CA LEU A 55 19.73 35.24 39.93
C LEU A 55 20.04 35.26 41.43
N GLY A 56 20.37 34.10 42.03
CA GLY A 56 20.78 34.02 43.44
C GLY A 56 22.06 34.79 43.75
N TYR A 57 23.03 34.78 42.83
CA TYR A 57 24.24 35.60 42.95
C TYR A 57 23.90 37.09 42.92
N ALA A 58 23.09 37.51 41.94
CA ALA A 58 22.65 38.90 41.78
C ALA A 58 21.84 39.40 42.98
N ALA A 59 21.04 38.53 43.59
CA ALA A 59 20.20 38.86 44.74
C ALA A 59 20.99 39.02 46.05
N SER A 60 22.21 38.48 46.12
CA SER A 60 23.03 38.46 47.35
C SER A 60 24.25 39.38 47.31
N HIS A 61 24.60 39.92 46.15
CA HIS A 61 25.75 40.77 45.93
C HIS A 61 25.33 42.11 45.29
N PRO A 62 25.84 43.27 45.75
CA PRO A 62 25.54 44.58 45.14
C PRO A 62 26.14 44.78 43.74
N ARG A 63 27.08 43.93 43.34
CA ARG A 63 27.86 44.05 42.10
C ARG A 63 28.24 42.66 41.59
N TRP A 64 28.50 42.54 40.29
CA TRP A 64 28.87 41.27 39.65
C TRP A 64 30.33 40.83 39.90
N ASP A 65 31.09 41.59 40.69
CA ASP A 65 32.47 41.25 40.99
C ASP A 65 32.58 39.88 41.67
N GLY A 66 33.52 39.06 41.18
CA GLY A 66 33.71 37.67 41.65
C GLY A 66 32.87 36.61 40.92
N VAL A 67 31.88 37.00 40.09
CA VAL A 67 30.98 36.05 39.41
C VAL A 67 31.70 35.13 38.42
N GLN A 68 32.90 35.49 37.96
CA GLN A 68 33.71 34.70 37.03
C GLN A 68 34.03 33.28 37.54
N ALA A 69 34.12 33.06 38.85
CA ALA A 69 34.28 31.72 39.41
C ALA A 69 32.98 30.90 39.28
N THR A 70 31.84 31.51 39.61
CA THR A 70 30.50 30.92 39.47
C THR A 70 30.18 30.58 38.01
N VAL A 71 30.46 31.48 37.06
CA VAL A 71 30.24 31.25 35.62
C VAL A 71 31.06 30.06 35.11
N ARG A 72 32.31 29.91 35.55
CA ARG A 72 33.16 28.76 35.18
C ARG A 72 32.69 27.46 35.81
N GLU A 73 32.20 27.49 37.05
CA GLU A 73 31.60 26.32 37.69
C GLU A 73 30.33 25.89 36.97
N LEU A 74 29.43 26.83 36.68
CA LEU A 74 28.18 26.56 35.96
C LEU A 74 28.45 25.98 34.58
N ALA A 75 29.41 26.53 33.84
CA ALA A 75 29.82 25.99 32.54
C ALA A 75 30.36 24.56 32.62
N ARG A 76 31.16 24.23 33.65
CA ARG A 76 31.64 22.86 33.87
C ARG A 76 30.52 21.87 34.21
N GLN A 77 29.52 22.32 34.96
CA GLN A 77 28.39 21.47 35.36
C GLN A 77 27.37 21.27 34.24
N SER A 78 27.19 22.27 33.36
CA SER A 78 26.23 22.21 32.27
C SER A 78 26.81 21.73 30.94
N ASP A 79 28.15 21.67 30.83
CA ASP A 79 28.88 21.44 29.58
C ASP A 79 28.52 22.46 28.48
N GLN A 80 28.18 23.68 28.90
CA GLN A 80 27.82 24.79 28.01
C GLN A 80 28.69 26.00 28.30
N ARG A 81 28.97 26.79 27.27
CA ARG A 81 29.54 28.12 27.47
C ARG A 81 28.48 29.02 28.09
N VAL A 82 28.80 29.54 29.27
CA VAL A 82 28.02 30.56 29.98
C VAL A 82 28.78 31.88 29.93
N ALA A 83 28.09 32.95 29.55
CA ALA A 83 28.63 34.30 29.58
C ALA A 83 27.59 35.32 30.06
N LEU A 84 28.06 36.35 30.75
CA LEU A 84 27.28 37.47 31.24
C LEU A 84 27.82 38.77 30.64
N ALA A 85 26.90 39.64 30.20
CA ALA A 85 27.21 40.98 29.73
C ALA A 85 26.26 42.01 30.35
N THR A 86 26.65 43.28 30.34
CA THR A 86 25.75 44.39 30.68
C THR A 86 24.70 44.55 29.58
N GLU A 87 23.64 45.32 29.84
CA GLU A 87 22.65 45.69 28.82
C GLU A 87 23.29 46.43 27.62
N GLY A 88 24.40 47.13 27.85
CA GLY A 88 25.20 47.78 26.80
C GLY A 88 26.14 46.83 26.03
N GLY A 89 26.08 45.52 26.28
CA GLY A 89 26.90 44.51 25.60
C GLY A 89 28.35 44.38 26.11
N VAL A 90 28.71 45.07 27.20
CA VAL A 90 30.04 44.95 27.80
C VAL A 90 30.12 43.66 28.61
N ARG A 91 31.11 42.82 28.33
CA ARG A 91 31.28 41.52 28.98
C ARG A 91 31.62 41.69 30.47
N ILE A 92 30.83 41.02 31.33
CA ILE A 92 31.02 40.97 32.79
C ILE A 92 31.84 39.73 33.16
N ALA A 93 31.46 38.57 32.63
CA ALA A 93 32.10 37.28 32.88
C ALA A 93 31.88 36.34 31.69
N ASP A 94 32.83 35.45 31.41
CA ASP A 94 32.71 34.45 30.33
C ASP A 94 33.53 33.22 30.68
N SER A 95 32.90 32.05 30.57
CA SER A 95 33.54 30.76 30.77
C SER A 95 34.57 30.40 29.69
N ALA A 96 34.43 30.95 28.47
CA ALA A 96 35.38 30.76 27.38
C ALA A 96 36.25 32.01 27.19
N THR A 97 37.41 32.02 27.84
CA THR A 97 38.44 33.06 27.64
C THR A 97 38.92 33.06 26.19
N GLY A 98 38.65 34.13 25.43
CA GLY A 98 39.02 34.24 24.01
C GLY A 98 38.06 33.55 23.03
N GLY A 99 36.89 33.07 23.47
CA GLY A 99 35.89 32.43 22.61
C GLY A 99 35.26 33.38 21.58
N PRO A 100 34.53 32.83 20.58
CA PRO A 100 33.85 33.60 19.53
C PRO A 100 32.93 34.69 20.12
N PRO A 101 32.60 35.74 19.34
CA PRO A 101 31.72 36.82 19.81
C PRO A 101 30.39 36.26 20.31
N LEU A 102 29.80 36.95 21.31
CA LEU A 102 28.52 36.55 21.87
C LEU A 102 27.43 36.65 20.78
N PRO A 103 26.43 35.75 20.77
CA PRO A 103 25.30 35.82 19.85
C PRO A 103 24.60 37.19 19.92
N ALA A 104 23.94 37.58 18.83
CA ALA A 104 23.22 38.86 18.77
C ALA A 104 22.02 38.94 19.73
N ARG A 105 21.52 37.80 20.23
CA ARG A 105 20.40 37.73 21.17
C ARG A 105 20.81 37.00 22.45
N PRO A 106 20.53 37.55 23.64
CA PRO A 106 20.75 36.85 24.90
C PRO A 106 19.76 35.69 25.07
N SER A 107 20.18 34.66 25.81
CA SER A 107 19.35 33.52 26.20
C SER A 107 18.32 33.92 27.27
N ALA A 108 18.71 34.79 28.21
CA ALA A 108 17.83 35.34 29.25
C ALA A 108 18.35 36.68 29.79
N VAL A 109 17.51 37.39 30.55
CA VAL A 109 17.92 38.56 31.36
C VAL A 109 17.90 38.16 32.83
N VAL A 110 19.03 38.36 33.51
CA VAL A 110 19.21 38.07 34.93
C VAL A 110 19.00 39.37 35.71
N ASP A 111 17.78 39.57 36.20
CA ASP A 111 17.40 40.72 37.03
C ASP A 111 16.64 40.26 38.29
N PRO A 112 17.23 40.39 39.50
CA PRO A 112 16.57 40.00 40.75
C PRO A 112 15.38 40.89 41.12
N LEU A 113 15.21 42.07 40.50
CA LEU A 113 14.07 42.99 40.74
C LEU A 113 12.90 42.79 39.76
N ALA A 114 13.11 41.98 38.71
CA ALA A 114 12.14 41.74 37.64
C ALA A 114 12.18 40.27 37.17
N VAL A 115 11.98 39.34 38.10
CA VAL A 115 11.99 37.89 37.80
C VAL A 115 10.79 37.51 36.93
N ASP A 116 11.01 36.58 35.99
CA ASP A 116 9.96 35.94 35.24
C ASP A 116 9.31 34.81 36.07
N VAL A 117 8.07 35.05 36.50
CA VAL A 117 7.25 34.16 37.33
C VAL A 117 6.98 32.80 36.67
N SER A 118 7.19 32.68 35.35
CA SER A 118 7.02 31.42 34.60
C SER A 118 8.20 30.45 34.73
N LEU A 119 9.35 30.91 35.24
CA LEU A 119 10.59 30.12 35.34
C LEU A 119 10.97 29.73 36.78
N VAL A 120 10.32 30.28 37.81
CA VAL A 120 10.66 30.06 39.23
C VAL A 120 9.40 29.74 40.04
N GLN A 121 9.35 28.56 40.67
CA GLN A 121 8.26 28.21 41.59
C GLN A 121 8.39 29.00 42.90
N GLY A 122 7.35 29.75 43.28
CA GLY A 122 7.26 30.47 44.56
C GLY A 122 7.64 31.96 44.51
N ALA A 123 7.66 32.58 43.34
CA ALA A 123 7.88 34.02 43.24
C ALA A 123 6.76 34.83 43.93
N ALA A 124 7.17 35.78 44.77
CA ALA A 124 6.27 36.71 45.42
C ALA A 124 5.48 37.53 44.38
N THR A 125 4.29 37.99 44.75
CA THR A 125 3.37 38.76 43.89
C THR A 125 4.00 40.03 43.28
N ASP A 126 5.14 40.48 43.79
CA ASP A 126 5.88 41.66 43.35
C ASP A 126 7.00 41.37 42.31
N ARG A 127 7.19 40.11 41.89
CA ARG A 127 8.20 39.69 40.89
C ARG A 127 9.66 40.00 41.29
N ILE A 128 9.93 40.14 42.58
CA ILE A 128 11.26 40.30 43.14
C ILE A 128 11.76 38.92 43.60
N ASP A 129 13.01 38.57 43.34
CA ASP A 129 13.61 37.31 43.82
C ASP A 129 13.52 37.27 45.35
N ALA A 130 13.02 36.18 45.92
CA ALA A 130 12.84 36.06 47.37
C ALA A 130 14.17 36.21 48.14
N ARG A 131 15.31 35.93 47.50
CA ARG A 131 16.66 36.08 48.08
C ARG A 131 17.12 37.53 48.17
N ALA A 132 16.45 38.47 47.50
CA ALA A 132 16.76 39.90 47.53
C ALA A 132 16.28 40.55 48.83
N ALA A 133 16.96 40.24 49.94
CA ALA A 133 16.61 40.76 51.26
C ALA A 133 17.09 42.22 51.49
N GLY A 134 18.19 42.63 50.87
CA GLY A 134 18.77 43.98 51.01
C GLY A 134 18.88 44.44 52.47
N PRO A 135 18.28 45.59 52.85
CA PRO A 135 18.38 46.11 54.21
C PRO A 135 17.59 45.30 55.26
N PHE A 136 16.78 44.32 54.84
CA PHE A 136 16.09 43.38 55.73
C PHE A 136 16.95 42.15 56.07
N ARG A 137 18.19 42.05 55.58
CA ARG A 137 19.12 40.98 55.95
C ARG A 137 19.57 41.16 57.41
N LEU A 138 19.22 40.21 58.26
CA LEU A 138 19.51 40.27 59.69
C LEU A 138 21.00 40.01 59.98
N PRO A 139 21.62 40.78 60.88
CA PRO A 139 22.96 40.47 61.38
C PRO A 139 22.91 39.22 62.28
N GLU A 140 24.04 38.48 62.35
CA GLU A 140 24.19 37.27 63.17
C GLU A 140 23.59 37.35 64.58
N PRO A 141 23.87 38.39 65.40
CA PRO A 141 23.31 38.48 66.75
C PRO A 141 21.78 38.59 66.77
N ASP A 142 21.18 39.35 65.84
CA ASP A 142 19.72 39.48 65.73
C ASP A 142 19.09 38.15 65.26
N ARG A 143 19.74 37.48 64.29
CA ARG A 143 19.32 36.17 63.79
C ARG A 143 19.36 35.10 64.89
N ALA A 144 20.45 35.02 65.64
CA ALA A 144 20.60 34.06 66.74
C ALA A 144 19.57 34.30 67.85
N ARG A 145 19.29 35.57 68.17
CA ARG A 145 18.25 35.95 69.14
C ARG A 145 16.86 35.54 68.68
N LEU A 146 16.48 35.86 67.44
CA LEU A 146 15.19 35.45 66.89
C LEU A 146 15.07 33.94 66.79
N LEU A 147 16.13 33.24 66.39
CA LEU A 147 16.13 31.78 66.29
C LEU A 147 15.83 31.15 67.64
N LYS A 148 16.47 31.64 68.71
CA LYS A 148 16.20 31.18 70.08
C LYS A 148 14.74 31.41 70.51
N GLN A 149 14.13 32.53 70.09
CA GLN A 149 12.72 32.84 70.37
C GLN A 149 11.78 31.92 69.58
N VAL A 150 12.02 31.74 68.29
CA VAL A 150 11.22 30.91 67.40
C VAL A 150 11.36 29.43 67.74
N ASP A 151 12.54 28.97 68.13
CA ASP A 151 12.76 27.61 68.64
C ASP A 151 12.01 27.37 69.95
N ALA A 152 12.00 28.35 70.86
CA ALA A 152 11.22 28.27 72.10
C ALA A 152 9.71 28.20 71.80
N GLN A 153 9.21 28.94 70.80
CA GLN A 153 7.83 28.87 70.34
C GLN A 153 7.52 27.52 69.68
N ALA A 154 8.40 27.01 68.80
CA ALA A 154 8.25 25.68 68.21
C ALA A 154 8.19 24.59 69.28
N ALA A 155 9.05 24.68 70.30
CA ALA A 155 9.03 23.78 71.45
C ALA A 155 7.74 23.90 72.27
N CYS A 156 7.20 25.11 72.44
CA CYS A 156 5.90 25.34 73.10
C CYS A 156 4.76 24.67 72.33
N LEU A 157 4.67 24.90 71.02
CA LEU A 157 3.65 24.31 70.14
C LEU A 157 3.73 22.78 70.09
N ARG A 158 4.94 22.21 70.12
CA ARG A 158 5.13 20.76 70.23
C ARG A 158 4.59 20.20 71.55
N ARG A 159 4.66 20.95 72.66
CA ARG A 159 4.04 20.56 73.95
C ARG A 159 2.51 20.56 73.88
N GLU A 160 1.92 21.43 73.07
CA GLU A 160 0.48 21.48 72.79
C GLU A 160 0.07 20.52 71.64
N ASN A 161 0.94 19.56 71.27
CA ASN A 161 0.71 18.55 70.23
C ASN A 161 0.53 19.12 68.79
N GLN A 162 1.06 20.32 68.50
CA GLN A 162 1.09 20.91 67.16
C GLN A 162 2.45 20.68 66.48
N ARG A 163 2.44 20.28 65.19
CA ARG A 163 3.67 20.11 64.39
C ARG A 163 4.11 21.45 63.79
N ALA A 164 5.18 22.02 64.35
CA ALA A 164 5.82 23.23 63.85
C ALA A 164 7.31 22.97 63.50
N THR A 165 7.70 23.40 62.30
CA THR A 165 9.08 23.39 61.81
C THR A 165 9.61 24.82 61.73
N VAL A 166 10.85 25.03 62.16
CA VAL A 166 11.52 26.33 62.02
C VAL A 166 12.13 26.39 60.63
N VAL A 167 11.79 27.42 59.87
CA VAL A 167 12.35 27.70 58.54
C VAL A 167 13.04 29.05 58.62
N VAL A 168 14.23 29.16 58.03
CA VAL A 168 14.95 30.44 57.93
C VAL A 168 14.68 31.03 56.55
N GLY A 169 14.07 32.22 56.53
CA GLY A 169 13.83 32.96 55.30
C GLY A 169 15.13 33.54 54.71
N PRO A 170 15.12 33.99 53.45
CA PRO A 170 16.34 34.45 52.78
C PRO A 170 16.99 35.69 53.41
N GLY A 171 16.23 36.53 54.12
CA GLY A 171 16.75 37.62 54.95
C GLY A 171 17.38 37.17 56.27
N GLY A 172 17.41 35.87 56.56
CA GLY A 172 17.91 35.31 57.81
C GLY A 172 16.89 35.30 58.95
N ARG A 173 15.66 35.75 58.73
CA ARG A 173 14.59 35.71 59.75
C ARG A 173 14.05 34.28 59.90
N PRO A 174 14.13 33.66 61.09
CA PRO A 174 13.46 32.41 61.35
C PRO A 174 11.95 32.65 61.55
N TYR A 175 11.13 31.77 61.00
CA TYR A 175 9.68 31.75 61.20
C TYR A 175 9.17 30.32 61.34
N LEU A 176 7.95 30.17 61.86
CA LEU A 176 7.33 28.87 62.07
C LEU A 176 6.47 28.47 60.87
N ARG A 177 6.71 27.27 60.36
CA ARG A 177 5.83 26.62 59.39
C ARG A 177 5.08 25.48 60.08
N ARG A 178 3.76 25.61 60.17
CA ARG A 178 2.85 24.58 60.72
C ARG A 178 2.35 23.66 59.60
N GLU A 179 2.35 22.34 59.83
CA GLU A 179 1.81 21.39 58.85
C GLU A 179 0.26 21.49 58.82
N GLY A 180 -0.32 21.68 57.63
CA GLY A 180 -1.78 21.68 57.42
C GLY A 180 -2.48 23.05 57.48
N ILE A 181 -1.77 24.15 57.76
CA ILE A 181 -2.29 25.52 57.71
C ILE A 181 -1.55 26.28 56.60
N PRO A 182 -2.22 26.76 55.54
CA PRO A 182 -1.61 27.64 54.55
C PRO A 182 -1.13 28.94 55.22
N VAL A 183 0.06 29.44 54.85
CA VAL A 183 0.54 30.76 55.28
C VAL A 183 -0.38 31.81 54.65
N THR A 184 -1.40 32.25 55.38
CA THR A 184 -2.30 33.33 54.93
C THR A 184 -1.75 34.67 55.39
N PRO A 185 -1.73 35.71 54.54
CA PRO A 185 -1.42 37.07 55.00
C PRO A 185 -2.46 37.46 56.07
N ALA A 186 -2.00 37.88 57.24
CA ALA A 186 -2.87 38.27 58.34
C ALA A 186 -3.87 39.34 57.87
N PRO A 187 -5.20 39.17 58.10
CA PRO A 187 -6.15 40.25 57.90
C PRO A 187 -5.84 41.35 58.92
N GLY A 188 -5.64 42.57 58.43
CA GLY A 188 -5.46 43.75 59.28
C GLY A 188 -6.60 43.84 60.29
N THR A 189 -6.25 44.02 61.57
CA THR A 189 -7.21 44.23 62.64
C THR A 189 -7.88 45.58 62.47
N ASP A 190 -9.03 45.59 61.79
CA ASP A 190 -9.94 46.74 61.77
C ASP A 190 -10.77 46.72 63.06
N ARG A 191 -10.57 47.72 63.94
CA ARG A 191 -11.48 47.98 65.07
C ARG A 191 -12.41 49.13 64.70
N ALA A 192 -13.69 48.77 64.53
CA ALA A 192 -14.91 49.59 64.64
C ALA A 192 -15.42 50.38 63.41
N ARG A 193 -16.39 49.80 62.69
CA ARG A 193 -17.84 50.14 62.79
C ARG A 193 -18.68 49.31 61.79
N SER A 194 -19.78 48.74 62.26
CA SER A 194 -20.93 48.30 61.45
C SER A 194 -22.17 49.11 61.87
N PRO A 195 -23.30 49.05 61.13
CA PRO A 195 -23.47 48.92 59.68
C PRO A 195 -24.49 49.96 59.12
N ALA A 196 -24.53 50.16 57.81
CA ALA A 196 -25.69 50.78 57.16
C ALA A 196 -26.06 50.05 55.86
N ARG A 197 -27.19 49.34 55.96
CA ARG A 197 -28.22 49.03 54.94
C ARG A 197 -27.78 48.70 53.49
N ALA A 198 -28.02 47.45 53.11
CA ALA A 198 -28.26 47.05 51.72
C ALA A 198 -29.62 47.58 51.21
N PRO A 199 -29.79 47.65 49.89
CA PRO A 199 -30.98 47.09 49.28
C PRO A 199 -30.63 46.00 48.26
N SER A 200 -31.44 44.96 48.31
CA SER A 200 -31.52 43.80 47.42
C SER A 200 -31.97 44.17 46.01
N GLY A 201 -31.31 43.59 45.01
CA GLY A 201 -31.77 43.58 43.61
C GLY A 201 -31.05 42.50 42.82
N HIS A 202 -31.79 41.47 42.41
CA HIS A 202 -31.35 40.34 41.58
C HIS A 202 -31.04 40.78 40.13
N GLY A 203 -30.01 40.21 39.50
CA GLY A 203 -29.82 40.25 38.03
C GLY A 203 -28.40 39.86 37.58
N PRO A 204 -28.22 39.15 36.43
CA PRO A 204 -27.11 38.22 36.20
C PRO A 204 -25.85 38.83 35.54
N ALA A 205 -24.78 38.02 35.53
CA ALA A 205 -23.44 38.27 35.00
C ALA A 205 -23.40 38.81 33.56
N PRO A 206 -22.51 39.79 33.23
CA PRO A 206 -22.33 40.25 31.87
C PRO A 206 -21.30 39.41 31.10
N THR A 207 -21.72 39.02 29.91
CA THR A 207 -21.00 38.32 28.85
C THR A 207 -20.12 39.29 28.03
N ARG A 208 -18.87 38.87 27.76
CA ARG A 208 -17.97 39.09 26.60
C ARG A 208 -18.03 40.34 25.67
N THR A 209 -18.55 41.51 26.07
CA THR A 209 -18.46 42.71 25.21
C THR A 209 -18.13 43.98 25.98
N ALA A 210 -16.85 44.17 26.33
CA ALA A 210 -16.27 45.47 26.68
C ALA A 210 -14.73 45.38 26.78
N LEU A 211 -14.01 45.29 25.65
CA LEU A 211 -12.60 45.72 25.58
C LEU A 211 -12.11 45.86 24.12
N ILE A 212 -12.85 46.58 23.27
CA ILE A 212 -12.29 47.18 22.03
C ILE A 212 -12.65 48.65 22.08
N GLY A 213 -11.78 49.41 22.72
CA GLY A 213 -11.98 50.83 22.97
C GLY A 213 -10.79 51.39 23.72
N LEU A 214 -9.59 51.22 23.18
CA LEU A 214 -8.38 51.98 23.51
C LEU A 214 -7.24 51.44 22.65
N LEU A 215 -7.03 52.08 21.49
CA LEU A 215 -5.86 52.14 20.61
C LEU A 215 -6.43 52.69 19.30
N GLY A 216 -6.42 54.00 19.02
CA GLY A 216 -5.25 54.87 19.05
C GLY A 216 -4.93 55.21 17.59
N ARG A 217 -5.51 56.32 17.13
CA ARG A 217 -5.47 56.86 15.76
C ARG A 217 -4.04 57.20 15.31
N THR A 218 -3.65 56.77 14.12
CA THR A 218 -2.75 57.51 13.23
C THR A 218 -3.15 57.26 11.78
N ARG A 219 -3.71 58.27 11.10
CA ARG A 219 -3.75 58.37 9.63
C ARG A 219 -2.39 58.92 9.18
N PRO A 220 -1.98 58.63 7.94
CA PRO A 220 -1.64 59.73 7.06
C PRO A 220 -2.42 59.69 5.74
N SER A 221 -2.80 60.90 5.35
CA SER A 221 -3.30 61.35 4.06
C SER A 221 -2.13 61.56 3.11
N GLY A 222 -2.32 61.40 1.80
CA GLY A 222 -1.43 61.97 0.79
C GLY A 222 -1.21 61.07 -0.42
N ASP A 223 -1.99 61.34 -1.47
CA ASP A 223 -1.67 60.99 -2.85
C ASP A 223 -0.28 61.53 -3.23
N GLU A 224 0.59 60.67 -3.76
CA GLU A 224 1.62 61.12 -4.69
C GLU A 224 1.86 60.03 -5.75
N ALA A 225 1.59 60.41 -7.00
CA ALA A 225 1.70 59.57 -8.18
C ALA A 225 3.16 59.48 -8.64
N ILE A 226 3.69 58.27 -8.76
CA ILE A 226 4.90 58.00 -9.53
C ILE A 226 4.52 57.14 -10.74
N ARG A 227 4.58 57.75 -11.93
CA ARG A 227 4.46 57.08 -13.23
C ARG A 227 5.68 56.21 -13.46
N LEU A 228 5.46 54.93 -13.70
CA LEU A 228 6.44 54.04 -14.33
C LEU A 228 6.34 54.20 -15.86
N ALA A 229 7.47 54.49 -16.50
CA ALA A 229 7.64 54.38 -17.95
C ALA A 229 8.06 52.95 -18.29
N GLY A 230 7.35 52.29 -19.21
CA GLY A 230 7.74 51.01 -19.77
C GLY A 230 6.55 50.06 -19.90
N GLY A 231 6.13 49.78 -21.14
CA GLY A 231 4.87 49.12 -21.43
C GLY A 231 4.82 47.61 -21.15
N THR A 232 3.59 47.13 -21.22
CA THR A 232 3.06 45.75 -21.31
C THR A 232 2.52 45.09 -20.04
N GLU A 233 1.30 44.56 -20.24
CA GLU A 233 0.24 44.23 -19.29
C GLU A 233 0.43 42.91 -18.55
N ALA A 234 -0.03 42.85 -17.30
CA ALA A 234 -0.50 41.61 -16.69
C ALA A 234 -1.84 41.87 -15.96
N ARG A 235 -2.93 41.36 -16.54
CA ARG A 235 -4.28 41.37 -15.95
C ARG A 235 -4.32 40.40 -14.76
N PHE A 236 -4.59 40.91 -13.55
CA PHE A 236 -5.04 40.10 -12.42
C PHE A 236 -6.55 40.22 -12.27
N ALA A 237 -7.28 39.15 -12.59
CA ALA A 237 -8.69 39.00 -12.25
C ALA A 237 -8.79 38.43 -10.82
N LEU A 238 -9.21 39.26 -9.86
CA LEU A 238 -9.65 38.82 -8.54
C LEU A 238 -11.15 38.47 -8.63
N ALA A 239 -11.45 37.22 -8.94
CA ALA A 239 -12.79 36.65 -8.76
C ALA A 239 -12.96 36.23 -7.30
N ALA A 240 -13.90 36.87 -6.61
CA ALA A 240 -14.35 36.49 -5.30
C ALA A 240 -14.86 35.04 -5.29
N THR A 241 -14.32 34.20 -4.41
CA THR A 241 -14.92 32.90 -4.10
C THR A 241 -15.12 32.77 -2.60
N THR A 242 -16.38 32.52 -2.29
CA THR A 242 -17.03 32.27 -1.01
C THR A 242 -16.36 31.13 -0.24
N VAL A 243 -15.96 31.41 1.01
CA VAL A 243 -15.51 30.40 1.97
C VAL A 243 -16.72 29.59 2.41
N LYS A 244 -16.77 28.32 1.98
CA LYS A 244 -17.76 27.32 2.40
C LYS A 244 -17.36 26.75 3.76
N SER A 245 -18.33 26.72 4.66
CA SER A 245 -18.26 26.29 6.05
C SER A 245 -17.53 24.96 6.27
N ALA A 246 -16.62 24.93 7.25
CA ALA A 246 -15.99 23.72 7.78
C ALA A 246 -17.01 22.87 8.59
N PRO A 247 -16.88 21.53 8.62
CA PRO A 247 -17.80 20.66 9.34
C PRO A 247 -17.53 20.67 10.86
N GLN A 248 -18.60 20.55 11.63
CA GLN A 248 -18.59 20.45 13.09
C GLN A 248 -17.83 19.20 13.56
N ILE A 249 -16.86 19.40 14.46
CA ILE A 249 -16.19 18.34 15.21
C ILE A 249 -17.04 18.05 16.46
N LYS A 250 -17.57 16.83 16.57
CA LYS A 250 -18.24 16.30 17.77
C LYS A 250 -17.27 16.24 18.97
N PRO A 251 -17.71 16.51 20.21
CA PRO A 251 -16.89 16.27 21.39
C PRO A 251 -16.66 14.76 21.58
N MET A 252 -15.40 14.39 21.83
CA MET A 252 -14.99 13.02 22.16
C MET A 252 -15.53 12.59 23.54
N GLU A 253 -15.95 11.33 23.55
CA GLU A 253 -16.42 10.54 24.69
C GLU A 253 -15.29 10.30 25.71
N LYS A 254 -15.65 10.29 27.00
CA LYS A 254 -14.72 10.06 28.14
C LYS A 254 -14.04 8.68 28.02
N PRO A 255 -12.74 8.53 28.37
CA PRO A 255 -12.11 7.23 28.40
C PRO A 255 -12.57 6.41 29.61
N GLN A 256 -13.00 5.17 29.35
CA GLN A 256 -13.19 4.10 30.34
C GLN A 256 -11.82 3.50 30.76
N PRO A 257 -11.73 2.85 31.95
CA PRO A 257 -10.48 2.39 32.51
C PRO A 257 -9.97 1.11 31.80
N VAL A 258 -8.65 1.08 31.58
CA VAL A 258 -7.93 -0.04 30.96
C VAL A 258 -7.85 -1.22 31.93
N THR A 259 -8.26 -2.38 31.43
CA THR A 259 -8.11 -3.71 32.03
C THR A 259 -6.66 -4.20 31.96
N THR A 260 -6.14 -4.72 33.07
CA THR A 260 -4.87 -5.43 33.18
C THR A 260 -5.00 -6.89 32.71
N PRO A 261 -3.99 -7.45 32.02
CA PRO A 261 -3.85 -8.90 31.90
C PRO A 261 -2.69 -9.45 32.74
N GLY A 262 -2.98 -10.53 33.49
CA GLY A 262 -2.19 -11.75 33.46
C GLY A 262 -0.87 -11.82 34.25
N LYS A 263 -0.96 -12.38 35.45
CA LYS A 263 0.14 -13.04 36.19
C LYS A 263 0.65 -14.28 35.44
N PRO A 264 1.93 -14.66 35.60
CA PRO A 264 2.23 -16.08 35.84
C PRO A 264 3.05 -16.28 37.13
N THR A 265 2.68 -17.34 37.83
CA THR A 265 3.30 -17.92 39.03
C THR A 265 4.54 -18.75 38.69
N GLY A 266 5.56 -18.69 39.55
CA GLY A 266 6.67 -19.67 39.57
C GLY A 266 7.93 -19.16 40.30
N ALA A 267 8.05 -19.48 41.59
CA ALA A 267 9.22 -19.28 42.46
C ALA A 267 10.28 -20.41 42.21
N PRO A 268 11.43 -20.53 42.93
CA PRO A 268 11.86 -19.78 44.13
C PRO A 268 13.36 -19.40 44.23
N GLY A 269 13.65 -18.44 45.13
CA GLY A 269 14.82 -18.50 46.01
C GLY A 269 15.90 -17.43 45.82
N GLU A 270 15.82 -16.33 46.57
CA GLU A 270 16.93 -15.87 47.43
C GLU A 270 16.46 -14.73 48.37
N LYS A 271 16.94 -14.79 49.62
CA LYS A 271 16.62 -13.93 50.77
C LYS A 271 16.97 -12.45 50.55
N PRO A 272 16.20 -11.52 51.16
CA PRO A 272 16.74 -10.26 51.63
C PRO A 272 16.76 -10.16 53.16
N GLU A 273 17.80 -9.47 53.62
CA GLU A 273 18.22 -9.18 54.99
C GLU A 273 17.31 -8.14 55.67
N ASN A 274 17.02 -8.36 56.96
CA ASN A 274 16.10 -7.58 57.79
C ASN A 274 16.59 -6.16 58.10
N PRO A 275 15.71 -5.15 58.19
CA PRO A 275 15.96 -3.92 58.95
C PRO A 275 15.72 -4.14 60.46
N PRO A 276 16.34 -3.34 61.35
CA PRO A 276 16.30 -3.55 62.80
C PRO A 276 14.95 -3.14 63.42
N PRO A 277 14.63 -3.63 64.63
CA PRO A 277 13.28 -3.58 65.18
C PRO A 277 12.87 -2.19 65.69
N VAL A 278 11.59 -1.88 65.44
CA VAL A 278 10.84 -0.80 66.06
C VAL A 278 10.68 -1.09 67.56
N ALA A 279 11.23 -0.21 68.38
CA ALA A 279 11.08 -0.24 69.84
C ALA A 279 9.62 -0.02 70.27
N PRO A 280 9.18 -0.58 71.41
CA PRO A 280 7.79 -0.58 71.83
C PRO A 280 7.27 0.82 72.19
N LYS A 281 5.98 1.05 71.88
CA LYS A 281 5.22 2.22 72.31
C LYS A 281 5.27 2.34 73.84
N SER A 282 6.01 3.33 74.33
CA SER A 282 5.93 3.78 75.72
C SER A 282 4.59 4.47 75.93
N THR A 283 3.65 3.77 76.54
CA THR A 283 2.45 4.34 77.16
C THR A 283 2.89 5.16 78.37
N VAL A 284 3.04 6.47 78.18
CA VAL A 284 3.19 7.43 79.28
C VAL A 284 1.78 7.73 79.82
N PRO A 285 1.50 7.56 81.12
CA PRO A 285 0.19 7.91 81.69
C PRO A 285 -0.03 9.44 81.65
N PRO A 286 -1.29 9.93 81.56
CA PRO A 286 -1.55 11.36 81.53
C PRO A 286 -1.07 11.99 82.84
N ARG A 287 -0.15 12.96 82.73
CA ARG A 287 0.22 13.80 83.87
C ARG A 287 -0.97 14.68 84.23
N PRO A 288 -1.30 14.84 85.52
CA PRO A 288 -2.36 15.74 85.95
C PRO A 288 -2.03 17.17 85.52
N SER A 289 -3.06 17.85 85.01
CA SER A 289 -3.07 19.25 84.66
C SER A 289 -2.63 20.11 85.86
N THR A 290 -1.40 20.61 85.80
CA THR A 290 -0.99 21.76 86.61
C THR A 290 -1.77 22.99 86.15
N PRO A 291 -2.59 23.61 87.00
CA PRO A 291 -3.20 24.90 86.70
C PRO A 291 -2.12 25.98 86.82
N GLY A 292 -1.91 26.78 85.76
CA GLY A 292 -1.12 28.02 85.85
C GLY A 292 0.07 28.17 84.88
N SER A 293 0.17 27.42 83.78
CA SER A 293 1.07 27.80 82.68
C SER A 293 0.34 28.76 81.72
N PRO A 294 0.91 29.92 81.37
CA PRO A 294 0.29 30.81 80.40
C PRO A 294 0.14 30.08 79.05
N PRO A 295 -0.95 30.32 78.29
CA PRO A 295 -1.10 29.76 76.95
C PRO A 295 0.11 30.13 76.08
N CYS A 296 0.56 29.23 75.21
CA CYS A 296 1.63 29.54 74.27
C CYS A 296 1.19 30.78 73.44
N SER A 297 1.83 31.94 73.66
CA SER A 297 1.50 33.12 72.85
C SER A 297 1.90 32.84 71.39
N PRO A 298 0.95 32.91 70.44
CA PRO A 298 1.22 32.63 69.04
C PRO A 298 1.87 33.82 68.32
N ASP A 299 2.07 34.95 69.01
CA ASP A 299 2.52 36.18 68.38
C ASP A 299 3.94 36.02 67.82
N ALA A 300 4.08 36.22 66.51
CA ALA A 300 5.39 36.25 65.86
C ALA A 300 6.28 37.31 66.51
N PRO A 301 7.58 37.05 66.72
CA PRO A 301 8.48 38.06 67.26
C PRO A 301 8.44 39.32 66.36
N GLY A 302 8.18 40.47 66.98
CA GLY A 302 8.10 41.74 66.28
C GLY A 302 9.40 42.12 65.56
N PRO A 303 9.37 43.13 64.68
CA PRO A 303 10.53 43.49 63.87
C PRO A 303 11.72 43.90 64.75
N THR A 304 12.90 43.41 64.40
CA THR A 304 14.19 43.79 64.99
C THR A 304 14.53 45.25 64.72
N THR A 305 15.56 45.79 65.37
CA THR A 305 16.03 47.16 65.11
C THR A 305 16.43 47.35 63.64
N THR A 306 17.11 46.37 63.06
CA THR A 306 17.50 46.33 61.64
C THR A 306 16.28 46.38 60.72
N GLU A 307 15.29 45.50 60.97
CA GLU A 307 14.04 45.46 60.21
C GLU A 307 13.19 46.72 60.37
N LYS A 308 13.13 47.31 61.57
CA LYS A 308 12.42 48.58 61.82
C LYS A 308 13.03 49.72 61.01
N HIS A 309 14.36 49.80 60.95
CA HIS A 309 15.03 50.80 60.13
C HIS A 309 14.71 50.63 58.64
N ALA A 310 14.82 49.40 58.13
CA ALA A 310 14.47 49.07 56.75
C ALA A 310 12.99 49.34 56.44
N LEU A 311 12.07 49.00 57.35
CA LEU A 311 10.63 49.23 57.19
C LEU A 311 10.29 50.73 57.21
N ASN A 312 10.94 51.53 58.05
CA ASN A 312 10.76 52.98 58.07
C ASN A 312 11.23 53.64 56.77
N GLN A 313 12.36 53.20 56.22
CA GLN A 313 12.85 53.67 54.92
C GLN A 313 11.88 53.29 53.80
N LEU A 314 11.36 52.05 53.81
CA LEU A 314 10.39 51.58 52.83
C LEU A 314 9.08 52.37 52.92
N ALA A 315 8.55 52.57 54.14
CA ALA A 315 7.35 53.37 54.37
C ALA A 315 7.52 54.82 53.89
N ALA A 316 8.72 55.40 54.02
CA ALA A 316 9.00 56.72 53.47
C ALA A 316 8.93 56.75 51.93
N LEU A 317 9.44 55.71 51.26
CA LEU A 317 9.34 55.57 49.79
C LEU A 317 7.90 55.31 49.34
N VAL A 318 7.13 54.50 50.07
CA VAL A 318 5.70 54.28 49.77
C VAL A 318 4.90 55.59 49.86
N ARG A 319 5.19 56.43 50.86
CA ARG A 319 4.57 57.77 50.99
C ARG A 319 4.89 58.71 49.82
N GLN A 320 6.01 58.52 49.12
CA GLN A 320 6.31 59.30 47.92
C GLN A 320 5.43 58.87 46.73
N CYS A 321 5.06 57.59 46.66
CA CYS A 321 4.21 57.03 45.61
C CYS A 321 2.71 57.24 45.88
N GLN A 322 2.28 57.15 47.14
CA GLN A 322 0.88 57.22 47.54
C GLN A 322 0.59 58.35 48.52
N ARG A 323 -0.37 59.22 48.17
CA ARG A 323 -0.73 60.41 48.97
C ARG A 323 -1.42 60.11 50.30
N SER A 324 -2.11 58.96 50.41
CA SER A 324 -2.79 58.53 51.64
C SER A 324 -1.80 57.88 52.62
N ARG A 325 -1.96 58.14 53.92
CA ARG A 325 -1.12 57.50 54.95
C ARG A 325 -1.48 56.01 55.04
N VAL A 326 -0.57 55.16 54.60
CA VAL A 326 -0.72 53.70 54.61
C VAL A 326 0.29 53.09 55.58
N GLU A 327 -0.15 52.12 56.36
CA GLU A 327 0.72 51.31 57.22
C GLU A 327 1.41 50.21 56.40
N VAL A 328 2.72 50.08 56.58
CA VAL A 328 3.52 48.99 55.99
C VAL A 328 4.02 48.15 57.15
N TRP A 329 3.81 46.84 57.10
CA TRP A 329 4.21 45.89 58.14
C TRP A 329 5.06 44.76 57.55
N LEU A 330 5.60 43.90 58.42
CA LEU A 330 6.19 42.63 58.01
C LEU A 330 5.19 41.51 58.25
N ASP A 331 5.03 40.62 57.26
CA ASP A 331 4.25 39.40 57.44
C ASP A 331 4.99 38.36 58.32
N GLU A 332 4.38 37.19 58.50
CA GLU A 332 4.94 36.09 59.30
C GLU A 332 6.29 35.58 58.76
N THR A 333 6.56 35.77 57.46
CA THR A 333 7.81 35.36 56.79
C THR A 333 8.90 36.44 56.86
N GLY A 334 8.55 37.66 57.29
CA GLY A 334 9.46 38.81 57.29
C GLY A 334 9.45 39.57 55.97
N THR A 335 8.45 39.36 55.12
CA THR A 335 8.28 40.07 53.86
C THR A 335 7.45 41.34 54.09
N PRO A 336 7.86 42.51 53.54
CA PRO A 336 7.04 43.71 53.64
C PRO A 336 5.68 43.56 52.98
N ALA A 337 4.64 43.96 53.68
CA ALA A 337 3.25 43.93 53.23
C ALA A 337 2.57 45.29 53.49
N ALA A 338 1.59 45.60 52.65
CA ALA A 338 0.76 46.78 52.74
C ALA A 338 -0.67 46.41 52.29
N PRO A 339 -1.69 47.24 52.56
CA PRO A 339 -3.05 47.02 52.07
C PRO A 339 -3.07 46.92 50.54
N ALA A 340 -4.06 46.22 49.98
CA ALA A 340 -4.15 45.99 48.53
C ALA A 340 -4.12 47.29 47.71
N SER A 341 -4.66 48.39 48.23
CA SER A 341 -4.64 49.72 47.60
C SER A 341 -3.24 50.33 47.44
N ALA A 342 -2.23 49.80 48.14
CA ALA A 342 -0.86 50.27 48.14
C ALA A 342 0.13 49.26 47.53
N ALA A 343 -0.35 48.10 47.05
CA ALA A 343 0.51 46.98 46.65
C ALA A 343 1.47 47.36 45.50
N GLU A 344 1.01 48.12 44.50
CA GLU A 344 1.83 48.56 43.37
C GLU A 344 2.91 49.59 43.80
N CYS A 345 2.52 50.52 44.67
CA CYS A 345 3.44 51.48 45.27
C CYS A 345 4.48 50.80 46.17
N LEU A 346 4.07 49.78 46.93
CA LEU A 346 4.97 48.96 47.74
C LEU A 346 5.99 48.23 46.86
N ALA A 347 5.55 47.59 45.78
CA ALA A 347 6.46 46.90 44.86
C ALA A 347 7.48 47.87 44.24
N THR A 348 7.04 49.06 43.81
CA THR A 348 7.92 50.10 43.26
C THR A 348 8.91 50.63 44.30
N ALA A 349 8.41 50.97 45.49
CA ALA A 349 9.23 51.44 46.61
C ALA A 349 10.26 50.38 47.03
N ARG A 350 9.88 49.11 47.05
CA ARG A 350 10.75 47.98 47.37
C ARG A 350 11.86 47.82 46.33
N ARG A 351 11.57 47.93 45.03
CA ARG A 351 12.62 47.94 43.98
C ARG A 351 13.61 49.09 44.19
N THR A 352 13.12 50.30 44.46
CA THR A 352 13.97 51.46 44.73
C THR A 352 14.85 51.26 45.96
N GLN A 353 14.30 50.70 47.04
CA GLN A 353 15.04 50.42 48.27
C GLN A 353 16.12 49.35 48.08
N LEU A 354 15.82 48.31 47.31
CA LEU A 354 16.71 47.17 47.10
C LEU A 354 17.81 47.46 46.08
N LYS A 355 17.59 48.35 45.11
CA LYS A 355 18.53 48.65 44.01
C LYS A 355 19.99 48.84 44.43
N PRO A 356 20.36 49.50 45.54
CA PRO A 356 21.75 49.65 45.96
C PRO A 356 22.41 48.37 46.51
N TYR A 357 21.63 47.35 46.82
CA TYR A 357 22.07 46.12 47.49
C TYR A 357 22.18 44.91 46.55
N LEU A 358 21.70 45.04 45.31
CA LEU A 358 21.62 43.96 44.33
C LEU A 358 22.47 44.29 43.10
N ALA A 359 22.94 43.26 42.40
CA ALA A 359 23.67 43.44 41.16
C ALA A 359 22.73 43.99 40.07
N PRO A 360 23.23 44.88 39.19
CA PRO A 360 22.43 45.42 38.09
C PRO A 360 22.03 44.31 37.11
N ALA A 361 20.97 44.54 36.32
CA ALA A 361 20.53 43.58 35.32
C ALA A 361 21.67 43.19 34.34
N ALA A 362 21.77 41.89 34.03
CA ALA A 362 22.77 41.37 33.11
C ALA A 362 22.13 40.45 32.07
N LEU A 363 22.70 40.45 30.87
CA LEU A 363 22.34 39.59 29.75
C LEU A 363 23.09 38.26 29.86
N LEU A 364 22.34 37.16 29.91
CA LEU A 364 22.87 35.80 29.98
C LEU A 364 22.91 35.16 28.60
N TYR A 365 24.06 34.60 28.23
CA TYR A 365 24.27 33.83 27.02
C TYR A 365 24.67 32.41 27.39
N ILE A 366 23.91 31.45 26.90
CA ILE A 366 24.16 30.01 27.03
C ILE A 366 24.28 29.45 25.62
N GLY A 367 25.37 28.75 25.33
CA GLY A 367 25.57 28.11 24.03
C GLY A 367 26.40 26.84 24.13
N SER A 368 26.12 25.87 23.25
CA SER A 368 26.94 24.68 23.09
C SER A 368 28.27 25.06 22.40
N PRO A 369 29.42 24.50 22.81
CA PRO A 369 30.71 24.78 22.16
C PRO A 369 30.79 24.29 20.70
N GLU A 370 29.80 23.53 20.22
CA GLU A 370 29.86 22.76 18.97
C GLU A 370 28.68 22.96 18.00
N ASP A 371 27.96 24.09 18.05
CA ASP A 371 26.90 24.40 17.06
C ASP A 371 27.49 24.71 15.66
N ARG A 372 28.09 23.70 15.03
CA ARG A 372 28.21 23.59 13.57
C ARG A 372 26.93 22.93 13.09
N THR A 373 25.91 23.74 12.81
CA THR A 373 24.72 23.23 12.10
C THR A 373 25.16 22.69 10.73
N PRO A 374 25.01 21.38 10.43
CA PRO A 374 25.25 20.91 9.08
C PRO A 374 24.19 21.53 8.17
N THR A 375 24.61 22.39 7.26
CA THR A 375 23.77 22.84 6.14
C THR A 375 23.46 21.62 5.28
N ILE A 376 22.26 21.05 5.44
CA ILE A 376 21.74 20.02 4.53
C ILE A 376 21.53 20.73 3.19
N ASP A 377 22.32 20.37 2.19
CA ASP A 377 22.22 20.91 0.84
C ASP A 377 20.90 20.44 0.18
N PRO A 378 19.91 21.31 -0.01
CA PRO A 378 18.60 20.92 -0.57
C PRO A 378 18.70 20.43 -2.02
N TYR A 379 19.77 20.77 -2.74
CA TYR A 379 19.97 20.37 -4.13
C TYR A 379 20.34 18.88 -4.25
N GLY A 380 21.00 18.29 -3.25
CA GLY A 380 21.37 16.87 -3.25
C GLY A 380 20.16 15.93 -3.20
N ILE A 381 19.15 16.27 -2.40
CA ILE A 381 17.93 15.46 -2.23
C ILE A 381 17.05 15.53 -3.49
N ALA A 382 16.91 16.73 -4.06
CA ALA A 382 16.18 16.93 -5.31
C ALA A 382 16.81 16.16 -6.49
N GLY A 383 18.14 16.11 -6.58
CA GLY A 383 18.85 15.34 -7.59
C GLY A 383 18.58 13.84 -7.50
N VAL A 384 18.71 13.26 -6.30
CA VAL A 384 18.51 11.82 -6.08
C VAL A 384 17.06 11.39 -6.38
N THR A 385 16.08 12.18 -5.94
CA THR A 385 14.66 11.89 -6.21
C THR A 385 14.33 11.95 -7.70
N ALA A 386 14.87 12.92 -8.44
CA ALA A 386 14.69 13.02 -9.88
C ALA A 386 15.30 11.81 -10.64
N VAL A 387 16.48 11.35 -10.24
CA VAL A 387 17.15 10.18 -10.83
C VAL A 387 16.35 8.90 -10.61
N ILE A 388 15.85 8.68 -9.38
CA ILE A 388 15.01 7.52 -9.06
C ILE A 388 13.72 7.54 -9.89
N LEU A 389 13.08 8.70 -10.01
CA LEU A 389 11.85 8.83 -10.80
C LEU A 389 12.11 8.56 -12.30
N ALA A 390 13.21 9.06 -12.85
CA ALA A 390 13.60 8.82 -14.23
C ALA A 390 13.87 7.33 -14.49
N LEU A 391 14.60 6.66 -13.59
CA LEU A 391 14.86 5.22 -13.65
C LEU A 391 13.57 4.40 -13.57
N ALA A 392 12.70 4.70 -12.60
CA ALA A 392 11.42 4.01 -12.44
C ALA A 392 10.54 4.16 -13.70
N THR A 393 10.52 5.36 -14.29
CA THR A 393 9.77 5.63 -15.52
C THR A 393 10.38 4.88 -16.72
N GLY A 394 11.70 4.91 -16.87
CA GLY A 394 12.42 4.20 -17.94
C GLY A 394 12.21 2.69 -17.89
N VAL A 395 12.32 2.08 -16.70
CA VAL A 395 12.06 0.65 -16.49
C VAL A 395 10.60 0.31 -16.80
N SER A 396 9.64 1.14 -16.34
CA SER A 396 8.22 0.94 -16.61
C SER A 396 7.90 0.97 -18.10
N VAL A 397 8.44 1.93 -18.85
CA VAL A 397 8.27 2.03 -20.30
C VAL A 397 8.92 0.85 -21.02
N LEU A 398 10.11 0.42 -20.61
CA LEU A 398 10.80 -0.73 -21.18
C LEU A 398 10.00 -2.02 -21.01
N VAL A 399 9.53 -2.30 -19.79
CA VAL A 399 8.72 -3.49 -19.49
C VAL A 399 7.41 -3.46 -20.27
N ALA A 400 6.73 -2.31 -20.27
CA ALA A 400 5.45 -2.18 -20.95
C ALA A 400 5.59 -2.37 -22.47
N THR A 401 6.65 -1.83 -23.09
CA THR A 401 6.91 -2.02 -24.52
C THR A 401 7.34 -3.45 -24.86
N ARG A 402 8.12 -4.14 -24.00
CA ARG A 402 8.50 -5.54 -24.21
C ARG A 402 7.32 -6.50 -24.11
N LEU A 403 6.38 -6.27 -23.18
CA LEU A 403 5.21 -7.14 -22.99
C LEU A 403 4.07 -6.88 -23.99
N MET A 404 3.83 -5.62 -24.39
CA MET A 404 2.70 -5.29 -25.27
C MET A 404 2.97 -5.46 -26.75
N ARG A 405 4.23 -5.41 -27.20
CA ARG A 405 4.59 -5.60 -28.62
C ARG A 405 4.15 -6.98 -29.17
N PRO A 406 4.45 -8.11 -28.52
CA PRO A 406 4.07 -9.43 -29.02
C PRO A 406 2.54 -9.62 -29.04
N VAL A 407 1.84 -9.18 -27.99
CA VAL A 407 0.37 -9.27 -27.92
C VAL A 407 -0.28 -8.53 -29.08
N ARG A 408 0.19 -7.31 -29.39
CA ARG A 408 -0.29 -6.56 -30.56
C ARG A 408 0.02 -7.26 -31.88
N ALA A 409 1.14 -7.96 -31.98
CA ALA A 409 1.50 -8.72 -33.18
C ALA A 409 0.54 -9.90 -33.39
N VAL A 410 0.19 -10.64 -32.32
CA VAL A 410 -0.83 -11.71 -32.37
C VAL A 410 -2.20 -11.14 -32.74
N THR A 411 -2.64 -10.05 -32.09
CA THR A 411 -3.92 -9.40 -32.45
C THR A 411 -3.93 -8.94 -33.91
N ALA A 412 -2.83 -8.40 -34.42
CA ALA A 412 -2.71 -7.99 -35.82
C ALA A 412 -2.78 -9.19 -36.77
N ALA A 413 -2.06 -10.28 -36.47
CA ALA A 413 -2.10 -11.50 -37.26
C ALA A 413 -3.50 -12.13 -37.27
N ALA A 414 -4.18 -12.20 -36.13
CA ALA A 414 -5.56 -12.68 -36.03
C ALA A 414 -6.54 -11.83 -36.87
N ARG A 415 -6.36 -10.50 -36.92
CA ARG A 415 -7.18 -9.62 -37.77
C ARG A 415 -6.94 -9.85 -39.26
N ARG A 416 -5.69 -10.09 -39.67
CA ARG A 416 -5.38 -10.44 -41.06
C ARG A 416 -5.97 -11.79 -41.45
N MET A 417 -5.88 -12.78 -40.56
CA MET A 417 -6.50 -14.08 -40.77
C MET A 417 -8.03 -13.97 -40.95
N ARG A 418 -8.70 -13.16 -40.12
CA ARG A 418 -10.13 -12.85 -40.31
C ARG A 418 -10.43 -12.17 -41.65
N ALA A 419 -9.47 -11.43 -42.21
CA ALA A 419 -9.59 -10.81 -43.52
C ALA A 419 -9.24 -11.75 -44.69
N GLY A 420 -8.94 -13.04 -44.42
CA GLY A 420 -8.67 -14.06 -45.44
C GLY A 420 -7.20 -14.42 -45.63
N ASP A 421 -6.27 -13.81 -44.89
CA ASP A 421 -4.84 -14.18 -44.94
C ASP A 421 -4.54 -15.37 -44.01
N GLY A 422 -4.79 -16.60 -44.50
CA GLY A 422 -4.51 -17.85 -43.78
C GLY A 422 -3.01 -18.11 -43.55
N SER A 423 -2.14 -17.43 -44.30
CA SER A 423 -0.68 -17.52 -44.18
C SER A 423 -0.10 -16.63 -43.08
N ALA A 424 -0.95 -15.83 -42.40
CA ALA A 424 -0.51 -14.92 -41.36
C ALA A 424 0.22 -15.68 -40.24
N ARG A 425 1.49 -15.35 -40.01
CA ARG A 425 2.30 -15.86 -38.89
C ARG A 425 2.82 -14.74 -38.01
N VAL A 426 3.05 -15.07 -36.74
CA VAL A 426 3.64 -14.18 -35.72
C VAL A 426 5.08 -14.61 -35.47
N ARG A 427 6.01 -13.65 -35.45
CA ARG A 427 7.42 -13.92 -35.09
C ARG A 427 7.53 -14.16 -33.58
N VAL A 428 7.79 -15.41 -33.19
CA VAL A 428 7.99 -15.79 -31.79
C VAL A 428 9.44 -15.47 -31.37
N ARG A 429 9.66 -14.30 -30.78
CA ARG A 429 10.96 -13.93 -30.15
C ARG A 429 10.89 -13.87 -28.62
N ALA A 430 9.69 -13.89 -28.05
CA ALA A 430 9.49 -13.85 -26.60
C ALA A 430 9.66 -15.27 -26.01
N LYS A 431 10.29 -15.37 -24.84
CA LYS A 431 10.30 -16.58 -24.01
C LYS A 431 9.17 -16.47 -22.96
N GLY A 432 8.73 -17.61 -22.40
CA GLY A 432 7.61 -17.67 -21.45
C GLY A 432 6.25 -17.72 -22.13
N GLU A 433 5.20 -17.36 -21.38
CA GLU A 433 3.79 -17.50 -21.74
C GLU A 433 3.42 -16.73 -23.02
N VAL A 434 4.09 -15.59 -23.23
CA VAL A 434 3.89 -14.76 -24.44
C VAL A 434 4.49 -15.42 -25.69
N GLY A 435 5.56 -16.19 -25.52
CA GLY A 435 6.14 -17.01 -26.59
C GLY A 435 5.24 -18.17 -26.96
N GLU A 436 4.73 -18.87 -25.94
CA GLU A 436 3.80 -19.99 -26.09
C GLU A 436 2.51 -19.57 -26.80
N LEU A 437 1.93 -18.41 -26.45
CA LEU A 437 0.79 -17.84 -27.16
C LEU A 437 1.08 -17.62 -28.66
N GLY A 438 2.27 -17.13 -28.98
CA GLY A 438 2.69 -16.92 -30.37
C GLY A 438 2.86 -18.23 -31.14
N ALA A 439 3.38 -19.28 -30.49
CA ALA A 439 3.53 -20.60 -31.05
C ALA A 439 2.17 -21.27 -31.30
N ALA A 440 1.29 -21.29 -30.28
CA ALA A 440 -0.07 -21.83 -30.38
C ALA A 440 -0.89 -21.14 -31.48
N PHE A 441 -0.75 -19.81 -31.62
CA PHE A 441 -1.39 -19.08 -32.72
C PHE A 441 -0.88 -19.55 -34.10
N ASN A 442 0.43 -19.73 -34.25
CA ASN A 442 1.01 -20.18 -35.51
C ASN A 442 0.55 -21.60 -35.88
N GLU A 443 0.51 -22.52 -34.90
CA GLU A 443 0.03 -23.90 -35.08
C GLU A 443 -1.44 -23.92 -35.53
N MET A 444 -2.31 -23.17 -34.85
CA MET A 444 -3.71 -23.00 -35.25
C MET A 444 -3.82 -22.42 -36.67
N SER A 445 -3.00 -21.41 -36.99
CA SER A 445 -3.00 -20.78 -38.33
C SER A 445 -2.62 -21.77 -39.42
N GLU A 446 -1.64 -22.64 -39.16
CA GLU A 446 -1.19 -23.68 -40.08
C GLU A 446 -2.21 -24.81 -40.24
N HIS A 447 -2.88 -25.20 -39.15
CA HIS A 447 -3.96 -26.18 -39.22
C HIS A 447 -5.14 -25.66 -40.05
N LEU A 448 -5.57 -24.43 -39.83
CA LEU A 448 -6.66 -23.79 -40.60
C LEU A 448 -6.31 -23.63 -42.09
N ASP A 449 -5.08 -23.21 -42.40
CA ASP A 449 -4.64 -23.06 -43.79
C ASP A 449 -4.63 -24.42 -44.52
N ARG A 450 -4.16 -25.49 -43.86
CA ARG A 450 -4.22 -26.85 -44.40
C ARG A 450 -5.66 -27.32 -44.65
N MET A 451 -6.56 -27.11 -43.70
CA MET A 451 -7.98 -27.46 -43.87
C MET A 451 -8.62 -26.71 -45.04
N GLU A 452 -8.33 -25.41 -45.19
CA GLU A 452 -8.89 -24.61 -46.29
C GLU A 452 -8.31 -25.05 -47.65
N GLN A 453 -7.03 -25.40 -47.71
CA GLN A 453 -6.41 -25.97 -48.92
C GLN A 453 -7.04 -27.32 -49.29
N GLN A 454 -7.23 -28.22 -48.31
CA GLN A 454 -7.91 -29.51 -48.51
C GLN A 454 -9.36 -29.31 -48.99
N ARG A 455 -10.09 -28.36 -48.40
CA ARG A 455 -11.46 -28.02 -48.81
C ARG A 455 -11.49 -27.52 -50.25
N LYS A 456 -10.56 -26.63 -50.65
CA LYS A 456 -10.46 -26.12 -52.01
C LYS A 456 -10.11 -27.21 -53.03
N ALA A 457 -9.16 -28.08 -52.70
CA ALA A 457 -8.81 -29.23 -53.52
C ALA A 457 -10.03 -30.14 -53.72
N MET A 458 -10.73 -30.49 -52.65
CA MET A 458 -11.96 -31.29 -52.71
C MET A 458 -13.01 -30.66 -53.62
N VAL A 459 -13.31 -29.36 -53.47
CA VAL A 459 -14.30 -28.68 -54.33
C VAL A 459 -13.88 -28.72 -55.80
N SER A 460 -12.59 -28.55 -56.08
CA SER A 460 -12.04 -28.63 -57.43
C SER A 460 -12.22 -30.04 -58.02
N ASP A 461 -11.84 -31.08 -57.25
CA ASP A 461 -11.89 -32.47 -57.69
C ASP A 461 -13.34 -32.94 -57.91
N VAL A 462 -14.25 -32.61 -56.99
CA VAL A 462 -15.70 -32.84 -57.14
C VAL A 462 -16.23 -32.19 -58.41
N SER A 463 -15.86 -30.93 -58.66
CA SER A 463 -16.32 -30.20 -59.85
C SER A 463 -15.85 -30.86 -61.15
N HIS A 464 -14.67 -31.48 -61.13
CA HIS A 464 -14.12 -32.17 -62.29
C HIS A 464 -14.85 -33.50 -62.55
N GLU A 465 -15.01 -34.33 -61.52
CA GLU A 465 -15.64 -35.66 -61.66
C GLU A 465 -17.13 -35.59 -62.00
N LEU A 466 -17.85 -34.56 -61.56
CA LEU A 466 -19.26 -34.35 -61.94
C LEU A 466 -19.40 -33.80 -63.37
N ARG A 467 -18.44 -32.98 -63.84
CA ARG A 467 -18.54 -32.32 -65.15
C ARG A 467 -18.45 -33.31 -66.30
N THR A 468 -17.56 -34.31 -66.23
CA THR A 468 -17.36 -35.27 -67.31
C THR A 468 -18.64 -36.06 -67.68
N PRO A 469 -19.29 -36.81 -66.76
CA PRO A 469 -20.50 -37.55 -67.08
C PRO A 469 -21.66 -36.63 -67.49
N LEU A 470 -21.78 -35.45 -66.87
CA LEU A 470 -22.78 -34.46 -67.24
C LEU A 470 -22.58 -33.93 -68.67
N SER A 471 -21.32 -33.68 -69.07
CA SER A 471 -20.96 -33.29 -70.44
C SER A 471 -21.24 -34.42 -71.44
N ASN A 472 -20.98 -35.68 -71.07
CA ASN A 472 -21.30 -36.83 -71.92
C ASN A 472 -22.80 -36.96 -72.15
N ILE A 473 -23.60 -36.96 -71.08
CA ILE A 473 -25.07 -37.03 -71.14
C ILE A 473 -25.60 -35.90 -72.01
N ARG A 474 -25.16 -34.66 -71.75
CA ARG A 474 -25.59 -33.50 -72.52
C ARG A 474 -25.19 -33.60 -74.00
N GLY A 475 -23.96 -33.99 -74.30
CA GLY A 475 -23.46 -34.07 -75.68
C GLY A 475 -24.22 -35.09 -76.52
N TRP A 476 -24.56 -36.25 -75.94
CA TRP A 476 -25.38 -37.25 -76.62
C TRP A 476 -26.83 -36.80 -76.81
N LEU A 477 -27.43 -36.14 -75.81
CA LEU A 477 -28.77 -35.58 -75.94
C LEU A 477 -28.83 -34.46 -77.00
N GLU A 478 -27.81 -33.60 -77.07
CA GLU A 478 -27.67 -32.58 -78.14
C GLU A 478 -27.50 -33.24 -79.52
N ALA A 479 -26.64 -34.25 -79.63
CA ALA A 479 -26.46 -34.99 -80.90
C ALA A 479 -27.75 -35.68 -81.37
N THR A 480 -28.55 -36.20 -80.45
CA THR A 480 -29.88 -36.74 -80.77
C THR A 480 -30.85 -35.65 -81.19
N GLN A 481 -30.86 -34.52 -80.49
CA GLN A 481 -31.73 -33.38 -80.82
C GLN A 481 -31.44 -32.81 -82.21
N ASP A 482 -30.16 -32.74 -82.58
CA ASP A 482 -29.69 -32.24 -83.88
C ASP A 482 -29.84 -33.28 -85.02
N GLY A 483 -30.34 -34.49 -84.71
CA GLY A 483 -30.53 -35.58 -85.67
C GLY A 483 -29.22 -36.24 -86.13
N VAL A 484 -28.10 -35.98 -85.44
CA VAL A 484 -26.79 -36.58 -85.71
C VAL A 484 -26.70 -38.01 -85.15
N ALA A 485 -27.46 -38.32 -84.10
CA ALA A 485 -27.58 -39.64 -83.48
C ALA A 485 -29.04 -40.05 -83.24
N GLU A 486 -29.35 -41.35 -83.31
CA GLU A 486 -30.69 -41.86 -82.95
C GLU A 486 -30.74 -42.30 -81.48
N LEU A 487 -31.85 -42.03 -80.80
CA LEU A 487 -32.08 -42.45 -79.42
C LEU A 487 -32.55 -43.91 -79.39
N ASP A 488 -31.62 -44.84 -79.55
CA ASP A 488 -31.90 -46.27 -79.52
C ASP A 488 -31.80 -46.84 -78.07
N PRO A 489 -32.19 -48.11 -77.84
CA PRO A 489 -32.07 -48.72 -76.52
C PRO A 489 -30.63 -48.79 -75.98
N VAL A 490 -29.63 -48.84 -76.85
CA VAL A 490 -28.21 -48.93 -76.48
C VAL A 490 -27.72 -47.58 -75.93
N LEU A 491 -27.99 -46.49 -76.64
CA LEU A 491 -27.68 -45.13 -76.21
C LEU A 491 -28.47 -44.77 -74.95
N THR A 492 -29.74 -45.18 -74.87
CA THR A 492 -30.57 -44.98 -73.67
C THR A 492 -29.97 -45.67 -72.44
N ALA A 493 -29.53 -46.93 -72.59
CA ALA A 493 -28.85 -47.65 -71.51
C ALA A 493 -27.55 -46.95 -71.08
N SER A 494 -26.73 -46.50 -72.04
CA SER A 494 -25.50 -45.75 -71.77
C SER A 494 -25.75 -44.43 -71.01
N LEU A 495 -26.80 -43.68 -71.37
CA LEU A 495 -27.19 -42.45 -70.65
C LEU A 495 -27.67 -42.74 -69.23
N ILE A 496 -28.41 -43.83 -69.02
CA ILE A 496 -28.85 -44.27 -67.69
C ILE A 496 -27.65 -44.70 -66.84
N GLU A 497 -26.66 -45.38 -67.42
CA GLU A 497 -25.41 -45.74 -66.73
C GLU A 497 -24.65 -44.50 -66.25
N GLU A 498 -24.50 -43.47 -67.11
CA GLU A 498 -23.86 -42.21 -66.73
C GLU A 498 -24.64 -41.45 -65.64
N ALA A 499 -25.97 -41.45 -65.69
CA ALA A 499 -26.82 -40.84 -64.66
C ALA A 499 -26.70 -41.58 -63.32
N THR A 500 -26.65 -42.92 -63.37
CA THR A 500 -26.47 -43.77 -62.19
C THR A 500 -25.10 -43.57 -61.57
N LEU A 501 -24.05 -43.42 -62.39
CA LEU A 501 -22.71 -43.06 -61.93
C LEU A 501 -22.70 -41.71 -61.22
N LEU A 502 -23.35 -40.68 -61.79
CA LEU A 502 -23.49 -39.38 -61.16
C LEU A 502 -24.19 -39.47 -59.79
N GLN A 503 -25.25 -40.26 -59.68
CA GLN A 503 -25.96 -40.47 -58.42
C GLN A 503 -25.04 -41.10 -57.36
N HIS A 504 -24.30 -42.16 -57.73
CA HIS A 504 -23.33 -42.78 -56.82
C HIS A 504 -22.24 -41.80 -56.38
N ILE A 505 -21.71 -40.96 -57.28
CA ILE A 505 -20.71 -39.94 -56.90
C ILE A 505 -21.30 -38.97 -55.86
N VAL A 506 -22.53 -38.52 -56.05
CA VAL A 506 -23.20 -37.60 -55.11
C VAL A 506 -23.41 -38.26 -53.74
N ASP A 507 -23.87 -39.51 -53.72
CA ASP A 507 -24.09 -40.27 -52.48
C ASP A 507 -22.76 -40.50 -51.73
N ASP A 508 -21.72 -40.90 -52.45
CA ASP A 508 -20.37 -41.07 -51.92
C ASP A 508 -19.84 -39.77 -51.29
N LEU A 509 -20.01 -38.64 -51.98
CA LEU A 509 -19.59 -37.34 -51.45
C LEU A 509 -20.36 -36.91 -50.21
N GLN A 510 -21.66 -37.19 -50.15
CA GLN A 510 -22.46 -36.87 -48.97
C GLN A 510 -21.98 -37.66 -47.75
N GLN A 511 -21.72 -38.95 -47.93
CA GLN A 511 -21.21 -39.79 -46.83
C GLN A 511 -19.84 -39.32 -46.35
N LEU A 512 -18.96 -39.01 -47.30
CA LEU A 512 -17.62 -38.54 -47.04
C LEU A 512 -17.63 -37.20 -46.29
N ALA A 513 -18.57 -36.30 -46.63
CA ALA A 513 -18.78 -35.05 -45.91
C ALA A 513 -19.37 -35.25 -44.50
N LEU A 514 -20.26 -36.23 -44.31
CA LEU A 514 -20.80 -36.59 -42.99
C LEU A 514 -19.70 -37.16 -42.09
N ALA A 515 -18.82 -37.99 -42.63
CA ALA A 515 -17.67 -38.55 -41.92
C ALA A 515 -16.65 -37.47 -41.54
N ASP A 516 -16.25 -36.59 -42.47
CA ASP A 516 -15.34 -35.46 -42.19
C ASP A 516 -15.88 -34.53 -41.09
N ALA A 517 -17.20 -34.34 -41.05
CA ALA A 517 -17.85 -33.53 -40.03
C ALA A 517 -17.98 -34.24 -38.67
N GLY A 518 -17.55 -35.51 -38.56
CA GLY A 518 -17.76 -36.36 -37.37
C GLY A 518 -19.25 -36.65 -37.11
N LYS A 519 -20.10 -36.52 -38.13
CA LYS A 519 -21.56 -36.68 -38.04
C LYS A 519 -22.06 -38.02 -38.56
N LEU A 520 -21.17 -38.90 -39.00
CA LEU A 520 -21.53 -40.25 -39.39
C LEU A 520 -21.99 -41.02 -38.15
N ARG A 521 -23.30 -41.21 -38.02
CA ARG A 521 -23.88 -42.03 -36.96
C ARG A 521 -23.83 -43.49 -37.37
N LEU A 522 -23.20 -44.31 -36.53
CA LEU A 522 -23.18 -45.76 -36.67
C LEU A 522 -24.27 -46.36 -35.79
N HIS A 523 -24.90 -47.41 -36.29
CA HIS A 523 -25.83 -48.23 -35.52
C HIS A 523 -25.20 -49.61 -35.32
N PRO A 524 -24.28 -49.77 -34.36
CA PRO A 524 -23.57 -51.02 -34.15
C PRO A 524 -24.51 -52.11 -33.65
N GLU A 525 -24.46 -53.27 -34.28
CA GLU A 525 -25.09 -54.51 -33.83
C GLU A 525 -24.12 -55.69 -34.02
N PRO A 526 -24.32 -56.83 -33.33
CA PRO A 526 -23.49 -58.01 -33.55
C PRO A 526 -23.71 -58.56 -34.97
N VAL A 527 -22.64 -58.57 -35.78
CA VAL A 527 -22.65 -59.08 -37.16
C VAL A 527 -21.83 -60.35 -37.26
N ASP A 528 -22.43 -61.44 -37.79
CA ASP A 528 -21.69 -62.60 -38.29
C ASP A 528 -21.06 -62.24 -39.64
N VAL A 529 -19.72 -62.14 -39.65
CA VAL A 529 -18.99 -61.70 -40.84
C VAL A 529 -19.07 -62.75 -41.96
N ALA A 530 -19.15 -64.04 -41.65
CA ALA A 530 -19.26 -65.07 -42.68
C ALA A 530 -20.59 -64.94 -43.46
N ASP A 531 -21.70 -64.78 -42.75
CA ASP A 531 -23.02 -64.56 -43.37
C ASP A 531 -23.04 -63.27 -44.19
N LEU A 532 -22.39 -62.21 -43.70
CA LEU A 532 -22.28 -60.96 -44.45
C LEU A 532 -21.49 -61.14 -45.76
N LEU A 533 -20.34 -61.84 -45.73
CA LEU A 533 -19.55 -62.12 -46.92
C LEU A 533 -20.32 -62.96 -47.94
N GLU A 534 -21.08 -63.96 -47.50
CA GLU A 534 -21.93 -64.78 -48.38
C GLU A 534 -23.02 -63.95 -49.08
N GLN A 535 -23.67 -63.05 -48.33
CA GLN A 535 -24.67 -62.15 -48.91
C GLN A 535 -24.07 -61.19 -49.93
N ILE A 536 -22.88 -60.64 -49.64
CA ILE A 536 -22.17 -59.75 -50.57
C ILE A 536 -21.73 -60.52 -51.82
N ALA A 537 -21.11 -61.69 -51.66
CA ALA A 537 -20.68 -62.51 -52.79
C ALA A 537 -21.87 -62.90 -53.69
N THR A 538 -23.04 -63.18 -53.09
CA THR A 538 -24.28 -63.46 -53.82
C THR A 538 -24.73 -62.26 -54.65
N ALA A 539 -24.68 -61.04 -54.08
CA ALA A 539 -25.05 -59.80 -54.78
C ALA A 539 -24.13 -59.49 -55.97
N TYR A 540 -22.84 -59.83 -55.87
CA TYR A 540 -21.85 -59.60 -56.92
C TYR A 540 -21.66 -60.78 -57.88
N ARG A 541 -22.45 -61.85 -57.77
CA ARG A 541 -22.29 -63.08 -58.57
C ARG A 541 -22.33 -62.82 -60.08
N ALA A 542 -23.19 -61.90 -60.55
CA ALA A 542 -23.27 -61.53 -61.96
C ALA A 542 -22.04 -60.72 -62.42
N ALA A 543 -21.54 -59.80 -61.60
CA ALA A 543 -20.34 -59.01 -61.88
C ALA A 543 -19.05 -59.87 -61.83
N ALA A 544 -19.07 -60.96 -61.08
CA ALA A 544 -17.99 -61.94 -61.01
C ALA A 544 -18.02 -62.98 -62.15
N ALA A 545 -18.88 -62.81 -63.17
CA ALA A 545 -18.96 -63.75 -64.29
C ALA A 545 -17.59 -63.86 -65.00
N GLY A 546 -17.06 -65.08 -65.07
CA GLY A 546 -15.73 -65.35 -65.64
C GLY A 546 -14.57 -65.24 -64.66
N LEU A 547 -14.84 -65.03 -63.37
CA LEU A 547 -13.86 -65.00 -62.28
C LEU A 547 -14.19 -66.09 -61.24
N ALA A 548 -13.17 -66.62 -60.57
CA ALA A 548 -13.36 -67.52 -59.43
C ALA A 548 -13.54 -66.68 -58.14
N LEU A 549 -14.77 -66.60 -57.61
CA LEU A 549 -15.05 -65.94 -56.33
C LEU A 549 -15.15 -66.99 -55.20
N THR A 550 -14.29 -66.86 -54.20
CA THR A 550 -14.17 -67.81 -53.06
C THR A 550 -14.33 -67.09 -51.72
N ILE A 551 -14.89 -67.78 -50.72
CA ILE A 551 -15.07 -67.26 -49.36
C ILE A 551 -14.39 -68.20 -48.39
N GLU A 552 -13.55 -67.65 -47.51
CA GLU A 552 -12.80 -68.38 -46.49
C GLU A 552 -13.02 -67.70 -45.13
N ALA A 553 -14.01 -68.20 -44.36
CA ALA A 553 -14.32 -67.70 -43.01
C ALA A 553 -14.60 -68.85 -42.04
N PRO A 554 -13.63 -69.76 -41.80
CA PRO A 554 -13.86 -71.00 -41.07
C PRO A 554 -14.31 -70.79 -39.61
N ASP A 555 -13.83 -69.73 -38.96
CA ASP A 555 -14.11 -69.44 -37.55
C ASP A 555 -15.39 -68.61 -37.32
N ARG A 556 -16.10 -68.23 -38.39
CA ARG A 556 -17.30 -67.35 -38.37
C ARG A 556 -17.18 -66.19 -37.37
N PRO A 557 -16.20 -65.29 -37.55
CA PRO A 557 -15.94 -64.24 -36.58
C PRO A 557 -17.12 -63.28 -36.47
N HIS A 558 -17.37 -62.81 -35.25
CA HIS A 558 -18.40 -61.82 -34.95
C HIS A 558 -17.77 -60.47 -34.61
N VAL A 559 -18.40 -59.38 -35.04
CA VAL A 559 -17.98 -57.99 -34.78
C VAL A 559 -19.19 -57.11 -34.46
N ASP A 560 -19.07 -56.20 -33.49
CA ASP A 560 -20.10 -55.20 -33.18
C ASP A 560 -20.00 -54.02 -34.18
N ALA A 561 -20.69 -54.08 -35.32
CA ALA A 561 -20.56 -53.09 -36.39
C ALA A 561 -21.91 -52.66 -36.96
N ASP A 562 -21.94 -51.55 -37.68
CA ASP A 562 -23.12 -51.19 -38.47
C ASP A 562 -23.13 -52.07 -39.74
N PRO A 563 -24.12 -52.99 -39.89
CA PRO A 563 -24.13 -53.98 -40.96
C PRO A 563 -24.26 -53.33 -42.35
N VAL A 564 -24.94 -52.19 -42.44
CA VAL A 564 -25.15 -51.47 -43.71
C VAL A 564 -23.83 -50.85 -44.14
N ARG A 565 -23.12 -50.22 -43.21
CA ARG A 565 -21.81 -49.59 -43.47
C ARG A 565 -20.71 -50.63 -43.71
N LEU A 566 -20.71 -51.73 -42.97
CA LEU A 566 -19.76 -52.81 -43.17
C LEU A 566 -19.96 -53.47 -44.54
N ARG A 567 -21.22 -53.72 -44.94
CA ARG A 567 -21.56 -54.21 -46.28
C ARG A 567 -21.03 -53.27 -47.37
N GLN A 568 -21.19 -51.97 -47.16
CA GLN A 568 -20.71 -50.96 -48.09
C GLN A 568 -19.18 -50.98 -48.23
N ALA A 569 -18.45 -51.02 -47.10
CA ALA A 569 -16.99 -51.07 -47.13
C ALA A 569 -16.48 -52.31 -47.88
N ILE A 570 -17.00 -53.50 -47.56
CA ILE A 570 -16.61 -54.74 -48.22
C ILE A 570 -17.04 -54.74 -49.69
N GLY A 571 -18.24 -54.22 -50.00
CA GLY A 571 -18.73 -54.08 -51.37
C GLY A 571 -17.83 -53.19 -52.22
N ASN A 572 -17.33 -52.08 -51.68
CA ASN A 572 -16.37 -51.21 -52.36
C ASN A 572 -15.04 -51.91 -52.64
N LEU A 573 -14.53 -52.70 -51.67
CA LEU A 573 -13.32 -53.50 -51.87
C LEU A 573 -13.51 -54.59 -52.92
N LEU A 574 -14.63 -55.31 -52.86
CA LEU A 574 -14.95 -56.39 -53.81
C LEU A 574 -15.17 -55.85 -55.23
N ALA A 575 -15.89 -54.74 -55.37
CA ALA A 575 -16.08 -54.07 -56.66
C ALA A 575 -14.72 -53.68 -57.28
N ASN A 576 -13.79 -53.21 -56.45
CA ASN A 576 -12.43 -52.89 -56.88
C ASN A 576 -11.67 -54.15 -57.35
N ALA A 577 -11.71 -55.23 -56.55
CA ALA A 577 -11.08 -56.50 -56.90
C ALA A 577 -11.62 -57.09 -58.22
N LEU A 578 -12.94 -57.15 -58.39
CA LEU A 578 -13.58 -57.68 -59.60
C LEU A 578 -13.25 -56.85 -60.84
N ARG A 579 -13.15 -55.52 -60.70
CA ARG A 579 -12.86 -54.61 -61.81
C ARG A 579 -11.43 -54.74 -62.35
N TYR A 580 -10.46 -54.99 -61.48
CA TYR A 580 -9.04 -55.04 -61.86
C TYR A 580 -8.52 -56.47 -62.09
N THR A 581 -9.30 -57.50 -61.77
CA THR A 581 -8.94 -58.88 -62.07
C THR A 581 -9.31 -59.25 -63.51
N PRO A 582 -8.37 -59.71 -64.34
CA PRO A 582 -8.68 -60.15 -65.70
C PRO A 582 -9.52 -61.44 -65.70
N ALA A 583 -10.23 -61.71 -66.80
CA ALA A 583 -11.02 -62.93 -66.97
C ALA A 583 -10.17 -64.19 -66.72
N GLY A 584 -10.72 -65.16 -65.99
CA GLY A 584 -10.02 -66.37 -65.54
C GLY A 584 -9.19 -66.20 -64.25
N GLY A 585 -9.10 -64.98 -63.70
CA GLY A 585 -8.48 -64.73 -62.41
C GLY A 585 -9.36 -65.12 -61.21
N GLN A 586 -8.83 -64.89 -60.01
CA GLN A 586 -9.46 -65.27 -58.75
C GLN A 586 -9.60 -64.06 -57.81
N VAL A 587 -10.73 -64.00 -57.11
CA VAL A 587 -10.95 -63.10 -55.98
C VAL A 587 -11.37 -63.93 -54.77
N SER A 588 -10.72 -63.71 -53.63
CA SER A 588 -11.05 -64.39 -52.37
C SER A 588 -11.41 -63.39 -51.27
N LEU A 589 -12.50 -63.69 -50.56
CA LEU A 589 -12.96 -62.97 -49.38
C LEU A 589 -12.59 -63.79 -48.14
N ARG A 590 -11.71 -63.28 -47.30
CA ARG A 590 -11.27 -63.98 -46.09
C ARG A 590 -11.72 -63.23 -44.85
N ALA A 591 -12.13 -63.96 -43.81
CA ALA A 591 -12.38 -63.37 -42.50
C ALA A 591 -11.88 -64.28 -41.37
N TYR A 592 -11.09 -63.73 -40.46
CA TYR A 592 -10.57 -64.46 -39.31
C TYR A 592 -10.38 -63.53 -38.11
N ALA A 593 -10.41 -64.11 -36.91
CA ALA A 593 -10.13 -63.39 -35.67
C ALA A 593 -8.60 -63.31 -35.46
N ALA A 594 -8.09 -62.13 -35.11
CA ALA A 594 -6.70 -61.92 -34.71
C ALA A 594 -6.65 -61.17 -33.38
N GLY A 595 -6.63 -61.93 -32.28
CA GLY A 595 -6.68 -61.36 -30.93
C GLY A 595 -8.03 -60.69 -30.65
N ASP A 596 -7.99 -59.40 -30.32
CA ASP A 596 -9.18 -58.57 -30.06
C ASP A 596 -9.77 -57.94 -31.33
N ASP A 597 -9.18 -58.18 -32.49
CA ASP A 597 -9.64 -57.68 -33.78
C ASP A 597 -10.20 -58.80 -34.68
N VAL A 598 -11.06 -58.42 -35.62
CA VAL A 598 -11.46 -59.22 -36.79
C VAL A 598 -10.81 -58.60 -38.02
N LEU A 599 -10.12 -59.44 -38.81
CA LEU A 599 -9.56 -59.04 -40.10
C LEU A 599 -10.46 -59.58 -41.21
N ILE A 600 -10.81 -58.70 -42.14
CA ILE A 600 -11.55 -59.01 -43.35
C ILE A 600 -10.66 -58.64 -44.52
N GLU A 601 -10.29 -59.63 -45.33
CA GLU A 601 -9.39 -59.46 -46.46
C GLU A 601 -10.14 -59.66 -47.78
N VAL A 602 -9.87 -58.78 -48.74
CA VAL A 602 -10.26 -58.95 -50.14
C VAL A 602 -8.98 -59.09 -50.95
N VAL A 603 -8.75 -60.28 -51.49
CA VAL A 603 -7.55 -60.64 -52.24
C VAL A 603 -7.92 -60.84 -53.69
N ASP A 604 -7.22 -60.19 -54.60
CA ASP A 604 -7.36 -60.34 -56.05
C ASP A 604 -6.05 -60.83 -56.69
N THR A 605 -6.16 -61.44 -57.88
CA THR A 605 -5.02 -61.83 -58.72
C THR A 605 -4.83 -60.89 -59.91
N GLY A 606 -5.15 -59.60 -59.73
CA GLY A 606 -5.03 -58.57 -60.74
C GLY A 606 -3.59 -58.14 -61.03
N PRO A 607 -3.39 -57.00 -61.74
CA PRO A 607 -2.07 -56.50 -62.11
C PRO A 607 -1.24 -55.99 -60.92
N GLY A 608 -1.82 -55.89 -59.73
CA GLY A 608 -1.17 -55.34 -58.54
C GLY A 608 -0.94 -53.82 -58.62
N ILE A 609 -0.30 -53.28 -57.59
CA ILE A 609 -0.10 -51.84 -57.36
C ILE A 609 1.38 -51.61 -57.06
N ALA A 610 1.98 -50.63 -57.76
CA ALA A 610 3.37 -50.23 -57.51
C ALA A 610 3.54 -49.65 -56.09
N SER A 611 4.70 -49.89 -55.47
CA SER A 611 4.99 -49.46 -54.10
C SER A 611 4.87 -47.95 -53.87
N GLU A 612 5.15 -47.15 -54.90
CA GLU A 612 5.01 -45.69 -54.89
C GLU A 612 3.56 -45.21 -54.78
N HIS A 613 2.59 -46.07 -55.11
CA HIS A 613 1.17 -45.76 -55.10
C HIS A 613 0.47 -46.23 -53.82
N LEU A 614 0.99 -47.26 -53.14
CA LEU A 614 0.39 -47.83 -51.92
C LEU A 614 0.03 -46.80 -50.83
N PRO A 615 0.85 -45.76 -50.54
CA PRO A 615 0.50 -44.78 -49.51
C PRO A 615 -0.73 -43.93 -49.84
N TYR A 616 -1.09 -43.83 -51.11
CA TYR A 616 -2.08 -42.88 -51.62
C TYR A 616 -3.37 -43.55 -52.10
N VAL A 617 -3.45 -44.89 -52.13
CA VAL A 617 -4.62 -45.59 -52.70
C VAL A 617 -5.95 -45.32 -51.98
N PHE A 618 -5.87 -44.92 -50.71
CA PHE A 618 -7.02 -44.55 -49.89
C PHE A 618 -7.29 -43.03 -49.92
N ASP A 619 -6.50 -42.25 -50.68
CA ASP A 619 -6.76 -40.84 -50.86
C ASP A 619 -7.96 -40.62 -51.79
N ARG A 620 -8.68 -39.54 -51.54
CA ARG A 620 -9.86 -39.17 -52.32
C ARG A 620 -9.48 -38.92 -53.78
N PHE A 621 -10.29 -39.42 -54.71
CA PHE A 621 -10.11 -39.27 -56.16
C PHE A 621 -8.79 -39.82 -56.69
N TRP A 622 -8.06 -40.59 -55.88
CA TRP A 622 -6.78 -41.15 -56.29
C TRP A 622 -6.98 -42.29 -57.29
N ARG A 623 -6.16 -42.30 -58.35
CA ARG A 623 -6.14 -43.31 -59.42
C ARG A 623 -4.70 -43.46 -59.93
N ALA A 624 -4.27 -44.70 -60.19
CA ALA A 624 -2.92 -44.99 -60.69
C ALA A 624 -2.63 -44.37 -62.07
N GLU A 625 -3.62 -44.34 -62.98
CA GLU A 625 -3.43 -43.83 -64.34
C GLU A 625 -4.52 -42.79 -64.69
N ARG A 626 -4.16 -41.50 -64.79
CA ARG A 626 -5.14 -40.41 -65.04
C ARG A 626 -5.62 -40.31 -66.50
N SER A 627 -4.93 -40.93 -67.46
CA SER A 627 -5.09 -40.63 -68.90
C SER A 627 -5.77 -41.73 -69.73
N ARG A 628 -5.74 -43.01 -69.30
CA ARG A 628 -6.24 -44.14 -70.12
C ARG A 628 -7.57 -44.76 -69.67
N SER A 629 -8.12 -44.35 -68.53
CA SER A 629 -9.24 -45.04 -67.86
C SER A 629 -10.61 -44.36 -67.99
N ARG A 630 -10.86 -43.62 -69.08
CA ARG A 630 -12.23 -43.11 -69.35
C ARG A 630 -13.22 -44.25 -69.64
N GLN A 631 -12.74 -45.41 -70.07
CA GLN A 631 -13.58 -46.58 -70.38
C GLN A 631 -13.87 -47.52 -69.19
N THR A 632 -13.12 -47.44 -68.07
CA THR A 632 -13.28 -48.44 -67.00
C THR A 632 -14.13 -48.01 -65.82
N GLY A 633 -14.63 -46.77 -65.75
CA GLY A 633 -15.74 -46.37 -64.85
C GLY A 633 -15.50 -46.52 -63.34
N GLY A 634 -14.87 -45.54 -62.69
CA GLY A 634 -15.02 -45.41 -61.24
C GLY A 634 -14.43 -44.13 -60.67
N SER A 635 -15.12 -43.64 -59.63
CA SER A 635 -14.97 -42.30 -59.05
C SER A 635 -13.68 -42.07 -58.26
N GLY A 636 -12.97 -43.11 -57.84
CA GLY A 636 -11.81 -42.98 -56.95
C GLY A 636 -12.18 -42.60 -55.51
N LEU A 637 -13.47 -42.61 -55.16
CA LEU A 637 -13.97 -42.37 -53.79
C LEU A 637 -14.14 -43.66 -52.97
N GLY A 638 -14.35 -44.81 -53.64
CA GLY A 638 -14.69 -46.07 -52.97
C GLY A 638 -13.71 -46.50 -51.88
N LEU A 639 -12.40 -46.49 -52.16
CA LEU A 639 -11.37 -46.86 -51.17
C LEU A 639 -11.25 -45.82 -50.04
N ALA A 640 -11.40 -44.53 -50.33
CA ALA A 640 -11.43 -43.49 -49.31
C ALA A 640 -12.61 -43.69 -48.33
N ILE A 641 -13.77 -44.09 -48.85
CA ILE A 641 -14.95 -44.46 -48.04
C ILE A 641 -14.65 -45.67 -47.17
N VAL A 642 -14.01 -46.72 -47.71
CA VAL A 642 -13.62 -47.90 -46.92
C VAL A 642 -12.78 -47.49 -45.72
N ARG A 643 -11.77 -46.63 -45.92
CA ARG A 643 -10.93 -46.13 -44.84
C ARG A 643 -11.74 -45.34 -43.80
N GLN A 644 -12.60 -44.42 -44.22
CA GLN A 644 -13.43 -43.64 -43.30
C GLN A 644 -14.42 -44.51 -42.51
N LEU A 645 -15.04 -45.49 -43.17
CA LEU A 645 -15.95 -46.43 -42.49
C LEU A 645 -15.17 -47.31 -41.50
N ALA A 646 -13.97 -47.76 -41.83
CA ALA A 646 -13.10 -48.49 -40.91
C ALA A 646 -12.77 -47.65 -39.67
N GLU A 647 -12.31 -46.41 -39.88
CA GLU A 647 -11.94 -45.47 -38.83
C GLU A 647 -13.15 -45.11 -37.94
N ALA A 648 -14.34 -44.94 -38.52
CA ALA A 648 -15.57 -44.68 -37.77
C ALA A 648 -15.95 -45.85 -36.84
N HIS A 649 -15.61 -47.08 -37.22
CA HIS A 649 -15.76 -48.27 -36.37
C HIS A 649 -14.56 -48.50 -35.43
N GLY A 650 -13.64 -47.53 -35.29
CA GLY A 650 -12.43 -47.67 -34.46
C GLY A 650 -11.37 -48.61 -35.02
N GLY A 651 -11.49 -49.00 -36.29
CA GLY A 651 -10.60 -49.90 -37.00
C GLY A 651 -9.63 -49.20 -37.96
N SER A 652 -9.10 -49.95 -38.92
CA SER A 652 -8.18 -49.44 -39.95
C SER A 652 -8.30 -50.22 -41.26
N ALA A 653 -8.10 -49.54 -42.40
CA ALA A 653 -7.98 -50.17 -43.71
C ALA A 653 -6.54 -50.06 -44.24
N THR A 654 -5.99 -51.15 -44.77
CA THR A 654 -4.62 -51.21 -45.32
C THR A 654 -4.59 -52.01 -46.62
N VAL A 655 -3.50 -51.87 -47.38
CA VAL A 655 -3.29 -52.62 -48.63
C VAL A 655 -1.89 -53.22 -48.66
N ARG A 656 -1.76 -54.40 -49.24
CA ARG A 656 -0.50 -55.04 -49.62
C ARG A 656 -0.60 -55.48 -51.07
N SER A 657 0.38 -55.16 -51.89
CA SER A 657 0.37 -55.54 -53.30
C SER A 657 1.77 -55.46 -53.88
N GLU A 658 2.05 -56.34 -54.84
CA GLU A 658 3.23 -56.29 -55.70
C GLU A 658 2.78 -56.29 -57.17
N PRO A 659 3.44 -55.54 -58.07
CA PRO A 659 3.13 -55.58 -59.49
C PRO A 659 3.16 -57.01 -60.05
N GLY A 660 2.08 -57.41 -60.72
CA GLY A 660 1.89 -58.72 -61.32
C GLY A 660 1.41 -59.83 -60.38
N GLN A 661 1.25 -59.56 -59.08
CA GLN A 661 0.82 -60.56 -58.07
C GLN A 661 -0.55 -60.24 -57.44
N GLY A 662 -1.26 -59.23 -57.93
CA GLY A 662 -2.56 -58.80 -57.37
C GLY A 662 -2.43 -57.95 -56.11
N ALA A 663 -3.57 -57.67 -55.47
CA ALA A 663 -3.64 -56.87 -54.25
C ALA A 663 -4.43 -57.57 -53.14
N THR A 664 -4.06 -57.28 -51.90
CA THR A 664 -4.75 -57.70 -50.68
C THR A 664 -5.12 -56.46 -49.89
N PHE A 665 -6.42 -56.16 -49.87
CA PHE A 665 -6.98 -55.11 -49.03
C PHE A 665 -7.44 -55.72 -47.70
N VAL A 666 -7.01 -55.13 -46.59
CA VAL A 666 -7.29 -55.63 -45.24
C VAL A 666 -8.06 -54.58 -44.46
N LEU A 667 -9.26 -54.93 -44.03
CA LEU A 667 -10.09 -54.19 -43.10
C LEU A 667 -9.96 -54.82 -41.71
N ARG A 668 -9.41 -54.08 -40.75
CA ARG A 668 -9.24 -54.52 -39.35
C ARG A 668 -10.24 -53.78 -38.48
N LEU A 669 -11.08 -54.51 -37.75
CA LEU A 669 -12.11 -53.95 -36.86
C LEU A 669 -11.99 -54.56 -35.46
N PRO A 670 -12.19 -53.78 -34.37
CA PRO A 670 -12.22 -54.33 -33.02
C PRO A 670 -13.46 -55.21 -32.83
N ARG A 671 -13.32 -56.37 -32.16
CA ARG A 671 -14.44 -57.31 -31.91
C ARG A 671 -15.60 -56.67 -31.15
N ARG A 672 -15.28 -55.76 -30.22
CA ARG A 672 -16.25 -54.95 -29.48
C ARG A 672 -15.96 -53.48 -29.74
N THR A 673 -16.94 -52.78 -30.28
CA THR A 673 -16.75 -51.37 -30.61
C THR A 673 -17.15 -50.51 -29.43
N ASN A 674 -16.16 -49.90 -28.78
CA ASN A 674 -16.36 -49.00 -27.66
C ASN A 674 -16.75 -47.61 -28.21
N ILE A 675 -17.94 -47.50 -28.79
CA ILE A 675 -18.46 -46.23 -29.35
C ILE A 675 -19.16 -45.47 -28.23
N ALA A 676 -18.63 -44.29 -27.89
CA ALA A 676 -19.19 -43.35 -26.90
C ALA A 676 -20.23 -42.42 -27.52
#